data_AF-A0AAE1JYM1-F1
#
_entry.id   AF-A0AAE1JYM1-F1
#
_cell.length_a   1.000
_cell.length_b   1.000
_cell.length_c   1.000
_cell.angle_alpha   90.00
_cell.angle_beta   90.00
_cell.angle_gamma   90.00
#
_symmetry.space_group_name_H-M   'P 1'
#
loop_
_entity.id
_entity.type
_entity.pdbx_description
1 polymer ?
#
loop_
_entity_poly.entity_id
_entity_poly.type
_entity_poly.pdbx_seq_one_letter_code
_entity_poly.pdbx_strand_id
1 'polypeptide(L)'
;FKSYVIITRNGVDLYIPSNKITPAVDLHLHINHCDGQECVTINEYNSVLNRLRALKISNDVKKVMMGGKYSYSGGASYAVYSAVPEELRLKVTSPVLLMKARKNQVEAQGMVNSHIRDAVALCDFLAYLEYEVKDGRYWSELSASEKLKEYRAQQRDFMGISFTTISAFGPNGAVIHYQPTRETNLQITNQSLYLLDSGGQYKDGTTDVTRTLHYGQPTPFQVEAYTRVLKGAVDLAALIFPQGTGDTDVDIIARRYLYEAGLDYRHGTGHGIGHFLNVHEAPIQVRIYGSEEHEFEVGHYFSDEPGYYKDNEFGIRLENILTVVEKETKYQFDKQSLGFDPITLVPFEPILINTSMLSAEQCHWINKYHNRVREVVGSELVEQNRTRGYEWVQAKTEPLPCPDTQHVNSAGVSRLRRSAVEKNVTLEERSHCDVNATQPNIRANTSTQVEELRQEMLSRDLAAYIIPISGEQYGYTLEAERRLQYMTGFTGSAGMAVVTNTQQALWTDGRYFLQGDSELDCDWLLMKKGQDGVPTMTEWLRSTLNGGDRVGADPRLLAADTWKTFAEDLAKSEMVMVAKETNLVDLVWPTEERPPYPQQPIYIHDLQFAGEKWEKKVAEVRSEMIKAGADLLVVTAMDEVAWLLNLRGSDVPTTPVFRGYVVVSRGEVELFVPSNKITAAVDLHLNINQCGDQECVVISPYSTILDRLRALKVNANITKVLLGSKYSYSGGASYAVYSAVPEEKREVAVSPVLLMKARKSEVEAQGMKNAHLRDAVAVCDFLAFMEREITSGQSWDEIEAAAKLSELREQQKHYTGPSFTTISAFGPNGAVIHYRPRPDTNLEITKDSLYLVDSGGQYKDGTTDVTRTMHYGQPTPMQVEAYTRVLMGAIDLATLVFPQGTGDTDVDIVARSPLYEAGLDYRHGTGHGIGHFLGVHEAPTQVRIYSKEEHELEVGQFFSDEPGYYQDGEWGIRLETILTVVPTQTKYTFDKQFLGFEAVTLVPFEAKLIDLSLLSEKQCEWLNKYHARVLDIVGPVLVSQERQQAYDWLVNKSEPLRCPGHSTTPVAVAPITSTSTQKTAEKTITPYASGSTARQQSISRHANPPVSSTTKVLSAGAHAASSSFCLLVLSITLFVGNLRWR
;
A
#
# COMPACT_ATOMS: atom_id res chain seq x y z
N PHE A 1 -16.91 35.30 10.16
CA PHE A 1 -16.35 36.47 10.89
C PHE A 1 -15.06 36.03 11.57
N LYS A 2 -14.30 36.92 12.25
CA LYS A 2 -13.10 36.51 13.00
C LYS A 2 -13.45 36.25 14.47
N SER A 3 -13.04 35.11 14.99
CA SER A 3 -13.16 34.75 16.41
C SER A 3 -12.06 33.78 16.82
N TYR A 4 -11.85 33.62 18.12
CA TYR A 4 -11.12 32.50 18.73
C TYR A 4 -11.93 31.96 19.91
N VAL A 5 -11.75 30.69 20.24
CA VAL A 5 -12.32 30.08 21.44
C VAL A 5 -11.18 29.46 22.25
N ILE A 6 -11.13 29.72 23.55
CA ILE A 6 -10.26 29.02 24.49
C ILE A 6 -11.16 28.21 25.42
N ILE A 7 -11.08 26.88 25.33
CA ILE A 7 -11.80 25.96 26.21
C ILE A 7 -10.87 25.60 27.37
N THR A 8 -11.37 25.72 28.59
CA THR A 8 -10.69 25.29 29.82
C THR A 8 -11.51 24.21 30.51
N ARG A 9 -10.96 23.56 31.56
CA ARG A 9 -11.71 22.56 32.35
C ARG A 9 -12.99 23.09 33.00
N ASN A 10 -13.09 24.41 33.20
CA ASN A 10 -14.12 25.04 34.02
C ASN A 10 -14.92 26.13 33.26
N GLY A 11 -14.83 26.19 31.93
CA GLY A 11 -15.54 27.20 31.14
C GLY A 11 -14.88 27.54 29.79
N VAL A 12 -15.61 28.35 29.01
CA VAL A 12 -15.29 28.68 27.60
C VAL A 12 -15.13 30.19 27.43
N ASP A 13 -13.95 30.64 26.99
CA ASP A 13 -13.71 32.04 26.61
C ASP A 13 -13.91 32.22 25.09
N LEU A 14 -14.89 33.02 24.66
CA LEU A 14 -15.10 33.40 23.26
C LEU A 14 -14.51 34.80 22.97
N TYR A 15 -13.48 34.86 22.13
CA TYR A 15 -12.84 36.10 21.69
C TYR A 15 -13.44 36.53 20.34
N ILE A 16 -14.27 37.57 20.33
CA ILE A 16 -15.05 38.01 19.16
C ILE A 16 -15.28 39.53 19.23
N PRO A 17 -15.43 40.25 18.10
CA PRO A 17 -15.87 41.65 18.14
C PRO A 17 -17.28 41.73 18.75
N SER A 18 -17.45 42.52 19.81
CA SER A 18 -18.70 42.65 20.56
C SER A 18 -19.92 42.98 19.68
N ASN A 19 -19.73 43.73 18.58
CA ASN A 19 -20.78 44.04 17.60
C ASN A 19 -21.30 42.85 16.76
N LYS A 20 -20.82 41.62 17.02
CA LYS A 20 -21.34 40.37 16.42
C LYS A 20 -22.28 39.59 17.34
N ILE A 21 -22.42 40.01 18.58
CA ILE A 21 -23.32 39.38 19.56
C ILE A 21 -24.67 40.07 19.46
N THR A 22 -25.68 39.32 19.02
CA THR A 22 -27.08 39.76 19.01
C THR A 22 -27.78 39.26 20.27
N PRO A 23 -28.93 39.83 20.67
CA PRO A 23 -29.69 39.33 21.82
C PRO A 23 -30.09 37.85 21.73
N ALA A 24 -30.23 37.31 20.51
CA ALA A 24 -30.49 35.89 20.29
C ALA A 24 -29.26 35.01 20.54
N VAL A 25 -28.05 35.49 20.20
CA VAL A 25 -26.77 34.81 20.51
C VAL A 25 -26.47 34.89 22.00
N ASP A 26 -26.72 36.05 22.61
CA ASP A 26 -26.60 36.32 24.04
C ASP A 26 -27.43 35.33 24.89
N LEU A 27 -28.71 35.20 24.54
CA LEU A 27 -29.64 34.26 25.16
C LEU A 27 -29.27 32.79 24.92
N HIS A 28 -28.76 32.45 23.73
CA HIS A 28 -28.42 31.06 23.38
C HIS A 28 -27.14 30.55 24.06
N LEU A 29 -26.14 31.41 24.24
CA LEU A 29 -24.83 31.04 24.81
C LEU A 29 -24.72 31.33 26.33
N HIS A 30 -25.81 31.76 26.97
CA HIS A 30 -25.87 32.13 28.40
C HIS A 30 -24.71 33.05 28.82
N ILE A 31 -24.46 34.06 27.97
CA ILE A 31 -23.27 34.90 28.06
C ILE A 31 -23.20 35.62 29.40
N ASN A 32 -22.11 35.39 30.14
CA ASN A 32 -21.88 35.92 31.50
C ASN A 32 -22.98 35.60 32.54
N HIS A 33 -23.90 34.65 32.27
CA HIS A 33 -25.02 34.28 33.13
C HIS A 33 -24.85 32.85 33.67
N CYS A 34 -23.86 32.69 34.56
CA CYS A 34 -23.35 31.40 35.02
C CYS A 34 -24.08 30.89 36.29
N ASP A 35 -25.39 30.62 36.20
CA ASP A 35 -26.22 30.13 37.33
C ASP A 35 -26.00 28.63 37.64
N GLY A 36 -24.74 28.23 37.84
CA GLY A 36 -24.35 26.84 38.11
C GLY A 36 -24.29 25.93 36.87
N GLN A 37 -24.46 26.48 35.67
CA GLN A 37 -24.24 25.81 34.39
C GLN A 37 -22.95 26.30 33.71
N GLU A 38 -22.44 25.55 32.73
CA GLU A 38 -21.35 26.02 31.87
C GLU A 38 -21.81 27.25 31.07
N CYS A 39 -21.01 28.31 31.10
CA CYS A 39 -21.32 29.60 30.47
C CYS A 39 -20.16 30.06 29.57
N VAL A 40 -20.48 30.89 28.57
CA VAL A 40 -19.49 31.48 27.66
C VAL A 40 -19.11 32.88 28.14
N THR A 41 -17.82 33.11 28.41
CA THR A 41 -17.27 34.43 28.73
C THR A 41 -16.85 35.12 27.43
N ILE A 42 -17.44 36.27 27.10
CA ILE A 42 -17.00 37.05 25.93
C ILE A 42 -15.81 37.94 26.27
N ASN A 43 -14.83 37.92 25.37
CA ASN A 43 -13.67 38.77 25.36
C ASN A 43 -13.55 39.48 24.01
N GLU A 44 -12.97 40.68 24.00
CA GLU A 44 -12.69 41.39 22.75
C GLU A 44 -11.66 40.63 21.89
N TYR A 45 -11.94 40.46 20.60
CA TYR A 45 -11.13 39.62 19.68
C TYR A 45 -9.61 39.82 19.79
N ASN A 46 -9.16 41.07 19.92
CA ASN A 46 -7.74 41.42 19.97
C ASN A 46 -7.04 41.06 21.30
N SER A 47 -7.78 40.74 22.38
CA SER A 47 -7.19 40.42 23.68
C SER A 47 -6.69 38.97 23.79
N VAL A 48 -7.04 38.09 22.84
CA VAL A 48 -6.68 36.66 22.86
C VAL A 48 -5.18 36.42 23.02
N LEU A 49 -4.33 37.19 22.31
CA LEU A 49 -2.88 37.05 22.41
C LEU A 49 -2.35 37.52 23.79
N ASN A 50 -3.04 38.46 24.44
CA ASN A 50 -2.68 38.90 25.78
C ASN A 50 -3.07 37.83 26.81
N ARG A 51 -4.23 37.18 26.67
CA ARG A 51 -4.60 36.00 27.48
C ARG A 51 -3.57 34.89 27.36
N LEU A 52 -3.22 34.49 26.13
CA LEU A 52 -2.27 33.41 25.86
C LEU A 52 -0.88 33.72 26.43
N ARG A 53 -0.38 34.95 26.26
CA ARG A 53 0.89 35.40 26.88
C ARG A 53 0.83 35.41 28.40
N ALA A 54 -0.32 35.75 28.99
CA ALA A 54 -0.52 35.76 30.44
C ALA A 54 -0.55 34.35 31.06
N LEU A 55 -0.74 33.28 30.28
CA LEU A 55 -0.60 31.90 30.76
C LEU A 55 0.79 31.61 31.34
N LYS A 56 1.81 32.36 30.91
CA LYS A 56 3.18 32.32 31.48
C LYS A 56 3.25 32.65 32.98
N ILE A 57 2.20 33.23 33.56
CA ILE A 57 2.17 33.74 34.95
C ILE A 57 1.27 32.88 35.85
N SER A 58 0.41 32.03 35.29
CA SER A 58 -0.48 31.13 36.04
C SER A 58 0.10 29.72 36.11
N ASN A 59 0.35 29.22 37.32
CA ASN A 59 0.81 27.85 37.55
C ASN A 59 -0.28 26.78 37.31
N ASP A 60 -1.50 27.20 36.95
CA ASP A 60 -2.68 26.34 36.88
C ASP A 60 -2.81 25.62 35.52
N VAL A 61 -2.10 26.09 34.49
CA VAL A 61 -2.17 25.54 33.12
C VAL A 61 -0.90 24.78 32.77
N LYS A 62 -0.94 23.45 32.90
CA LYS A 62 0.21 22.57 32.62
C LYS A 62 0.51 22.32 31.14
N LYS A 63 -0.53 22.28 30.29
CA LYS A 63 -0.42 22.09 28.84
C LYS A 63 -1.56 22.82 28.12
N VAL A 64 -1.27 23.31 26.92
CA VAL A 64 -2.20 23.95 26.01
C VAL A 64 -2.20 23.16 24.71
N MET A 65 -3.34 22.54 24.38
CA MET A 65 -3.54 21.93 23.07
C MET A 65 -3.54 23.02 22.00
N MET A 66 -2.66 22.88 21.01
CA MET A 66 -2.68 23.71 19.81
C MET A 66 -2.78 22.82 18.59
N GLY A 67 -3.74 23.15 17.72
CA GLY A 67 -4.07 22.33 16.56
C GLY A 67 -2.85 22.02 15.71
N GLY A 68 -2.68 20.72 15.43
CA GLY A 68 -1.69 20.18 14.50
C GLY A 68 -1.81 20.75 13.08
N LYS A 69 -0.93 20.29 12.17
CA LYS A 69 -1.02 20.67 10.76
C LYS A 69 -2.21 19.92 10.15
N TYR A 70 -3.13 20.62 9.48
CA TYR A 70 -4.05 20.00 8.53
C TYR A 70 -4.16 20.89 7.29
N SER A 71 -4.36 20.28 6.13
CA SER A 71 -4.42 20.96 4.82
C SER A 71 -5.53 22.01 4.75
N TYR A 72 -6.68 21.71 5.36
CA TYR A 72 -7.89 22.56 5.30
C TYR A 72 -8.24 23.24 6.63
N SER A 73 -7.62 22.83 7.74
CA SER A 73 -7.53 23.63 8.96
C SER A 73 -6.06 23.81 9.32
N GLY A 74 -5.42 24.77 8.65
CA GLY A 74 -4.01 25.11 8.88
C GLY A 74 -3.71 25.24 10.37
N GLY A 75 -2.59 24.64 10.79
CA GLY A 75 -2.20 24.61 12.20
C GLY A 75 -2.12 26.00 12.82
N ALA A 76 -2.18 26.05 14.16
CA ALA A 76 -2.35 27.30 14.91
C ALA A 76 -1.44 28.42 14.37
N SER A 77 -2.04 29.55 13.98
CA SER A 77 -1.30 30.66 13.36
C SER A 77 -0.07 31.03 14.19
N TYR A 78 1.07 31.34 13.56
CA TYR A 78 2.33 31.47 14.30
C TYR A 78 2.26 32.52 15.45
N ALA A 79 1.43 33.56 15.32
CA ALA A 79 1.16 34.51 16.40
C ALA A 79 0.51 33.87 17.64
N VAL A 80 -0.46 32.96 17.46
CA VAL A 80 -1.06 32.14 18.53
C VAL A 80 -0.06 31.12 19.06
N TYR A 81 0.63 30.41 18.17
CA TYR A 81 1.62 29.39 18.53
C TYR A 81 2.76 29.96 19.40
N SER A 82 3.32 31.09 18.99
CA SER A 82 4.40 31.81 19.69
C SER A 82 3.95 32.51 20.97
N ALA A 83 2.65 32.82 21.12
CA ALA A 83 2.11 33.43 22.34
C ALA A 83 2.01 32.44 23.50
N VAL A 84 1.95 31.13 23.23
CA VAL A 84 2.00 30.06 24.24
C VAL A 84 3.48 29.70 24.50
N PRO A 85 3.92 29.64 25.78
CA PRO A 85 5.26 29.16 26.14
C PRO A 85 5.53 27.75 25.61
N GLU A 86 6.76 27.50 25.17
CA GLU A 86 7.15 26.27 24.44
C GLU A 86 6.93 25.01 25.26
N GLU A 87 7.31 25.07 26.53
CA GLU A 87 7.14 24.05 27.55
C GLU A 87 5.67 23.67 27.79
N LEU A 88 4.72 24.57 27.52
CA LEU A 88 3.28 24.34 27.66
C LEU A 88 2.62 23.82 26.38
N ARG A 89 3.29 23.88 25.22
CA ARG A 89 2.67 23.46 23.95
C ARG A 89 2.42 21.94 23.95
N LEU A 90 1.26 21.54 23.44
CA LEU A 90 0.91 20.17 23.10
C LEU A 90 0.35 20.15 21.67
N LYS A 91 1.11 19.58 20.73
CA LYS A 91 0.71 19.46 19.32
C LYS A 91 -0.13 18.20 19.15
N VAL A 92 -1.45 18.37 19.08
CA VAL A 92 -2.43 17.29 18.91
C VAL A 92 -3.59 17.73 18.01
N THR A 93 -4.34 16.77 17.50
CA THR A 93 -5.63 17.00 16.82
C THR A 93 -6.60 17.70 17.76
N SER A 94 -7.41 18.63 17.24
CA SER A 94 -8.48 19.24 18.05
C SER A 94 -9.66 18.24 18.16
N PRO A 95 -10.16 17.92 19.36
CA PRO A 95 -11.35 17.07 19.49
C PRO A 95 -12.57 17.63 18.75
N VAL A 96 -12.70 18.96 18.67
CA VAL A 96 -13.77 19.66 17.93
C VAL A 96 -13.73 19.36 16.43
N LEU A 97 -12.54 19.12 15.87
CA LEU A 97 -12.38 18.77 14.45
C LEU A 97 -12.91 17.37 14.15
N LEU A 98 -12.63 16.39 15.03
CA LEU A 98 -13.15 15.02 14.92
C LEU A 98 -14.66 14.99 15.18
N MET A 99 -15.12 15.69 16.23
CA MET A 99 -16.55 15.79 16.58
C MET A 99 -17.39 16.38 15.45
N LYS A 100 -16.94 17.45 14.78
CA LYS A 100 -17.72 18.05 13.68
C LYS A 100 -17.68 17.22 12.40
N ALA A 101 -16.64 16.42 12.17
CA ALA A 101 -16.54 15.59 10.98
C ALA A 101 -17.64 14.53 10.95
N ARG A 102 -17.96 13.96 12.12
CA ARG A 102 -19.02 12.96 12.34
C ARG A 102 -20.36 13.65 12.60
N LYS A 103 -21.23 13.69 11.59
CA LYS A 103 -22.54 14.33 11.70
C LYS A 103 -23.46 13.52 12.62
N ASN A 104 -24.11 14.18 13.57
CA ASN A 104 -25.15 13.57 14.38
C ASN A 104 -26.44 13.32 13.55
N GLN A 105 -27.43 12.61 14.11
CA GLN A 105 -28.64 12.24 13.37
C GLN A 105 -29.41 13.43 12.75
N VAL A 106 -29.45 14.58 13.43
CA VAL A 106 -30.13 15.79 12.92
C VAL A 106 -29.33 16.41 11.78
N GLU A 107 -28.01 16.49 11.94
CA GLU A 107 -27.10 17.01 10.92
C GLU A 107 -27.09 16.12 9.67
N ALA A 108 -27.05 14.81 9.84
CA ALA A 108 -27.12 13.83 8.76
C ALA A 108 -28.42 13.96 7.94
N GLN A 109 -29.57 14.10 8.60
CA GLN A 109 -30.84 14.33 7.92
C GLN A 109 -30.86 15.70 7.22
N GLY A 110 -30.26 16.73 7.82
CA GLY A 110 -30.05 18.04 7.20
C GLY A 110 -29.22 17.96 5.92
N MET A 111 -28.09 17.25 5.95
CA MET A 111 -27.23 17.02 4.78
C MET A 111 -28.04 16.39 3.63
N VAL A 112 -28.82 15.34 3.90
CA VAL A 112 -29.69 14.73 2.88
C VAL A 112 -30.73 15.73 2.35
N ASN A 113 -31.43 16.46 3.23
CA ASN A 113 -32.49 17.39 2.86
C ASN A 113 -31.98 18.57 2.00
N SER A 114 -30.81 19.11 2.34
CA SER A 114 -30.16 20.21 1.63
C SER A 114 -29.69 19.78 0.25
N HIS A 115 -29.10 18.58 0.11
CA HIS A 115 -28.69 18.03 -1.18
C HIS A 115 -29.88 17.74 -2.11
N ILE A 116 -31.03 17.29 -1.58
CA ILE A 116 -32.26 17.13 -2.38
C ILE A 116 -32.74 18.49 -2.93
N ARG A 117 -32.84 19.51 -2.07
CA ARG A 117 -33.24 20.87 -2.50
C ARG A 117 -32.28 21.45 -3.53
N ASP A 118 -30.98 21.25 -3.35
CA ASP A 118 -29.98 21.73 -4.29
C ASP A 118 -30.03 20.99 -5.63
N ALA A 119 -30.22 19.66 -5.61
CA ALA A 119 -30.41 18.86 -6.80
C ALA A 119 -31.63 19.30 -7.62
N VAL A 120 -32.73 19.71 -6.98
CA VAL A 120 -33.92 20.27 -7.65
C VAL A 120 -33.59 21.59 -8.35
N ALA A 121 -32.91 22.50 -7.65
CA ALA A 121 -32.49 23.78 -8.22
C ALA A 121 -31.54 23.58 -9.41
N LEU A 122 -30.57 22.66 -9.27
CA LEU A 122 -29.58 22.37 -10.29
C LEU A 122 -30.20 21.66 -11.49
N CYS A 123 -31.03 20.64 -11.30
CA CYS A 123 -31.66 19.92 -12.43
C CYS A 123 -32.62 20.81 -13.23
N ASP A 124 -33.44 21.64 -12.57
CA ASP A 124 -34.34 22.56 -13.28
C ASP A 124 -33.58 23.70 -13.98
N PHE A 125 -32.45 24.15 -13.41
CA PHE A 125 -31.53 25.07 -14.07
C PHE A 125 -30.84 24.43 -15.29
N LEU A 126 -30.33 23.20 -15.17
CA LEU A 126 -29.66 22.49 -16.27
C LEU A 126 -30.63 22.19 -17.42
N ALA A 127 -31.86 21.77 -17.08
CA ALA A 127 -32.95 21.60 -18.04
C ALA A 127 -33.30 22.91 -18.77
N TYR A 128 -33.31 24.02 -18.04
CA TYR A 128 -33.48 25.34 -18.60
C TYR A 128 -32.32 25.72 -19.54
N LEU A 129 -31.07 25.64 -19.08
CA LEU A 129 -29.88 26.01 -19.86
C LEU A 129 -29.73 25.17 -21.14
N GLU A 130 -29.92 23.85 -21.06
CA GLU A 130 -29.84 22.95 -22.22
C GLU A 130 -30.87 23.31 -23.30
N TYR A 131 -32.11 23.65 -22.91
CA TYR A 131 -33.14 24.11 -23.82
C TYR A 131 -32.74 25.43 -24.51
N GLU A 132 -32.28 26.41 -23.75
CA GLU A 132 -31.93 27.74 -24.28
C GLU A 132 -30.72 27.68 -25.22
N VAL A 133 -29.70 26.89 -24.90
CA VAL A 133 -28.50 26.71 -25.74
C VAL A 133 -28.83 25.95 -27.03
N LYS A 134 -29.70 24.93 -26.98
CA LYS A 134 -30.17 24.20 -28.17
C LYS A 134 -31.06 25.07 -29.08
N ASP A 135 -31.80 26.01 -28.50
CA ASP A 135 -32.58 27.03 -29.20
C ASP A 135 -31.72 28.21 -29.72
N GLY A 136 -30.38 28.12 -29.57
CA GLY A 136 -29.42 29.08 -30.12
C GLY A 136 -29.35 30.41 -29.37
N ARG A 137 -29.91 30.51 -28.16
CA ARG A 137 -29.85 31.74 -27.36
C ARG A 137 -28.50 31.92 -26.69
N TYR A 138 -28.08 33.17 -26.54
CA TYR A 138 -26.80 33.53 -25.95
C TYR A 138 -26.80 33.29 -24.43
N TRP A 139 -25.88 32.45 -23.97
CA TRP A 139 -25.54 32.24 -22.57
C TRP A 139 -24.03 32.29 -22.41
N SER A 140 -23.53 32.97 -21.37
CA SER A 140 -22.13 32.86 -20.97
C SER A 140 -22.01 32.15 -19.62
N GLU A 141 -20.79 31.70 -19.32
CA GLU A 141 -20.44 31.14 -18.01
C GLU A 141 -20.90 32.03 -16.84
N LEU A 142 -20.73 33.34 -16.95
CA LEU A 142 -21.13 34.29 -15.91
C LEU A 142 -22.67 34.33 -15.77
N SER A 143 -23.41 34.42 -16.87
CA SER A 143 -24.88 34.46 -16.81
C SER A 143 -25.47 33.13 -16.36
N ALA A 144 -24.85 32.00 -16.71
CA ALA A 144 -25.21 30.67 -16.23
C ALA A 144 -25.00 30.53 -14.71
N SER A 145 -23.84 30.97 -14.20
CA SER A 145 -23.56 31.01 -12.75
C SER A 145 -24.54 31.89 -11.98
N GLU A 146 -24.82 33.10 -12.48
CA GLU A 146 -25.82 34.00 -11.87
C GLU A 146 -27.22 33.37 -11.88
N LYS A 147 -27.61 32.72 -12.97
CA LYS A 147 -28.92 32.09 -13.10
C LYS A 147 -29.08 30.88 -12.16
N LEU A 148 -28.08 30.02 -12.02
CA LEU A 148 -28.13 28.93 -11.04
C LEU A 148 -28.38 29.44 -9.62
N LYS A 149 -27.74 30.56 -9.25
CA LYS A 149 -27.97 31.19 -7.94
C LYS A 149 -29.42 31.67 -7.75
N GLU A 150 -30.09 32.13 -8.80
CA GLU A 150 -31.53 32.45 -8.76
C GLU A 150 -32.40 31.20 -8.50
N TYR A 151 -32.05 30.05 -9.11
CA TYR A 151 -32.77 28.79 -8.88
C TYR A 151 -32.56 28.28 -7.45
N ARG A 152 -31.32 28.34 -6.94
CA ARG A 152 -31.01 28.01 -5.54
C ARG A 152 -31.73 28.94 -4.56
N ALA A 153 -31.84 30.24 -4.85
CA ALA A 153 -32.55 31.21 -4.02
C ALA A 153 -34.08 31.02 -3.97
N GLN A 154 -34.66 30.18 -4.84
CA GLN A 154 -36.06 29.76 -4.74
C GLN A 154 -36.27 28.59 -3.77
N GLN A 155 -35.19 27.89 -3.39
CA GLN A 155 -35.25 26.76 -2.47
C GLN A 155 -35.35 27.22 -1.02
N ARG A 156 -36.12 26.48 -0.24
CA ARG A 156 -36.30 26.74 1.18
C ARG A 156 -34.96 26.68 1.93
N ASP A 157 -34.80 27.59 2.90
CA ASP A 157 -33.67 27.68 3.83
C ASP A 157 -32.28 27.89 3.19
N PHE A 158 -32.24 28.29 1.89
CA PHE A 158 -31.03 28.75 1.21
C PHE A 158 -30.49 30.07 1.82
N MET A 159 -29.19 30.11 2.07
CA MET A 159 -28.47 31.22 2.72
C MET A 159 -27.41 31.87 1.82
N GLY A 160 -26.93 31.16 0.80
CA GLY A 160 -25.89 31.62 -0.12
C GLY A 160 -25.22 30.47 -0.88
N ILE A 161 -24.26 30.76 -1.74
CA ILE A 161 -23.40 29.75 -2.36
C ILE A 161 -22.29 29.33 -1.37
N SER A 162 -21.86 28.06 -1.38
CA SER A 162 -20.84 27.54 -0.45
C SER A 162 -19.43 27.98 -0.82
N PHE A 163 -19.17 28.14 -2.11
CA PHE A 163 -17.98 28.74 -2.71
C PHE A 163 -18.37 29.45 -4.01
N THR A 164 -17.42 30.01 -4.75
CA THR A 164 -17.75 30.67 -6.03
C THR A 164 -17.87 29.62 -7.13
N THR A 165 -19.06 29.51 -7.73
CA THR A 165 -19.36 28.62 -8.85
C THR A 165 -18.30 28.66 -9.95
N ILE A 166 -17.75 27.50 -10.26
CA ILE A 166 -16.93 27.24 -11.43
C ILE A 166 -17.89 26.86 -12.57
N SER A 167 -18.26 27.86 -13.37
CA SER A 167 -18.99 27.66 -14.62
C SER A 167 -17.99 27.84 -15.76
N ALA A 168 -17.69 26.76 -16.49
CA ALA A 168 -16.56 26.70 -17.40
C ALA A 168 -16.91 25.99 -18.72
N PHE A 169 -16.68 26.64 -19.86
CA PHE A 169 -16.98 26.13 -21.19
C PHE A 169 -15.70 25.95 -22.02
N GLY A 170 -15.55 24.79 -22.65
CA GLY A 170 -14.38 24.46 -23.47
C GLY A 170 -13.07 24.71 -22.71
N PRO A 171 -12.11 25.51 -23.23
CA PRO A 171 -10.77 25.63 -22.68
C PRO A 171 -10.73 26.11 -21.23
N ASN A 172 -11.72 26.91 -20.79
CA ASN A 172 -11.81 27.35 -19.40
C ASN A 172 -12.03 26.18 -18.43
N GLY A 173 -12.67 25.09 -18.88
CA GLY A 173 -12.87 23.88 -18.08
C GLY A 173 -11.55 23.18 -17.71
N ALA A 174 -10.48 23.37 -18.49
CA ALA A 174 -9.16 22.82 -18.17
C ALA A 174 -8.49 23.50 -16.96
N VAL A 175 -8.98 24.67 -16.53
CA VAL A 175 -8.48 25.41 -15.37
C VAL A 175 -9.25 24.95 -14.14
N ILE A 176 -8.62 24.09 -13.32
CA ILE A 176 -9.23 23.37 -12.18
C ILE A 176 -10.04 24.30 -11.26
N HIS A 177 -9.50 25.47 -10.90
CA HIS A 177 -10.15 26.48 -10.06
C HIS A 177 -10.63 27.71 -10.88
N TYR A 178 -11.21 27.49 -12.07
CA TYR A 178 -11.70 28.59 -12.91
C TYR A 178 -12.82 29.38 -12.26
N GLN A 179 -12.73 30.71 -12.30
CA GLN A 179 -13.82 31.61 -11.91
C GLN A 179 -14.12 32.55 -13.08
N PRO A 180 -15.34 32.55 -13.65
CA PRO A 180 -15.67 33.43 -14.77
C PRO A 180 -15.67 34.91 -14.36
N THR A 181 -14.91 35.72 -15.11
CA THR A 181 -14.93 37.18 -15.03
C THR A 181 -15.53 37.79 -16.31
N ARG A 182 -15.72 39.11 -16.35
CA ARG A 182 -16.21 39.79 -17.57
C ARG A 182 -15.22 39.69 -18.73
N GLU A 183 -13.95 39.50 -18.40
CA GLU A 183 -12.82 39.43 -19.32
C GLU A 183 -12.54 38.00 -19.80
N THR A 184 -12.79 36.98 -18.96
CA THR A 184 -12.52 35.57 -19.28
C THR A 184 -13.73 34.77 -19.74
N ASN A 185 -14.96 35.24 -19.44
CA ASN A 185 -16.15 34.43 -19.69
C ASN A 185 -16.35 34.07 -21.17
N LEU A 186 -16.61 32.79 -21.45
CA LEU A 186 -16.94 32.30 -22.78
C LEU A 186 -18.45 32.10 -22.96
N GLN A 187 -18.90 32.13 -24.22
CA GLN A 187 -20.26 31.74 -24.59
C GLN A 187 -20.40 30.22 -24.52
N ILE A 188 -21.41 29.74 -23.79
CA ILE A 188 -21.79 28.33 -23.74
C ILE A 188 -22.50 27.99 -25.06
N THR A 189 -22.02 26.96 -25.75
CA THR A 189 -22.58 26.49 -27.04
C THR A 189 -22.66 24.98 -27.07
N ASN A 190 -23.06 24.40 -28.21
CA ASN A 190 -23.11 22.95 -28.44
C ASN A 190 -21.79 22.36 -29.00
N GLN A 191 -20.70 23.14 -29.01
CA GLN A 191 -19.44 22.78 -29.67
C GLN A 191 -18.37 22.15 -28.77
N SER A 192 -18.54 22.21 -27.45
CA SER A 192 -17.59 21.64 -26.48
C SER A 192 -18.28 21.32 -25.16
N LEU A 193 -17.51 20.80 -24.20
CA LEU A 193 -17.98 20.47 -22.86
C LEU A 193 -18.28 21.73 -22.05
N TYR A 194 -19.30 21.63 -21.20
CA TYR A 194 -19.62 22.59 -20.15
C TYR A 194 -19.44 21.90 -18.79
N LEU A 195 -18.44 22.33 -18.02
CA LEU A 195 -18.18 21.91 -16.66
C LEU A 195 -18.84 22.92 -15.71
N LEU A 196 -19.67 22.42 -14.82
CA LEU A 196 -20.33 23.19 -13.78
C LEU A 196 -20.06 22.54 -12.43
N ASP A 197 -19.18 23.17 -11.66
CA ASP A 197 -18.82 22.85 -10.29
C ASP A 197 -19.39 23.95 -9.38
N SER A 198 -20.25 23.57 -8.43
CA SER A 198 -21.01 24.55 -7.67
C SER A 198 -21.71 23.99 -6.43
N GLY A 199 -21.70 24.74 -5.33
CA GLY A 199 -22.41 24.37 -4.11
C GLY A 199 -23.28 25.47 -3.48
N GLY A 200 -24.13 25.04 -2.55
CA GLY A 200 -25.08 25.87 -1.79
C GLY A 200 -24.89 25.76 -0.28
N GLN A 201 -25.27 26.81 0.44
CA GLN A 201 -25.38 26.85 1.89
C GLN A 201 -26.85 26.90 2.26
N TYR A 202 -27.31 25.90 2.99
CA TYR A 202 -28.64 25.81 3.58
C TYR A 202 -28.48 25.78 5.10
N LYS A 203 -29.47 26.26 5.87
CA LYS A 203 -29.38 26.29 7.35
C LYS A 203 -29.06 24.93 7.99
N ASP A 204 -29.36 23.84 7.27
CA ASP A 204 -29.21 22.44 7.63
C ASP A 204 -28.23 21.69 6.72
N GLY A 205 -27.32 22.36 5.98
CA GLY A 205 -26.27 21.65 5.25
C GLY A 205 -25.50 22.49 4.24
N THR A 206 -24.29 22.02 3.91
CA THR A 206 -23.48 22.53 2.80
C THR A 206 -23.54 21.51 1.68
N THR A 207 -23.74 21.96 0.44
CA THR A 207 -23.65 21.09 -0.73
C THR A 207 -22.38 21.37 -1.52
N ASP A 208 -21.86 20.33 -2.16
CA ASP A 208 -20.95 20.42 -3.28
C ASP A 208 -21.40 19.47 -4.40
N VAL A 209 -21.21 19.90 -5.65
CA VAL A 209 -21.59 19.11 -6.83
C VAL A 209 -21.02 19.67 -8.12
N THR A 210 -20.32 18.79 -8.81
CA THR A 210 -19.79 18.99 -10.15
C THR A 210 -20.45 18.08 -11.18
N ARG A 211 -20.89 18.64 -12.31
CA ARG A 211 -21.31 17.91 -13.51
C ARG A 211 -20.65 18.49 -14.75
N THR A 212 -20.22 17.58 -15.63
CA THR A 212 -19.74 17.93 -16.98
C THR A 212 -20.78 17.46 -18.00
N LEU A 213 -21.17 18.35 -18.92
CA LEU A 213 -22.28 18.20 -19.85
C LEU A 213 -21.83 18.50 -21.29
N HIS A 214 -22.61 18.05 -22.28
CA HIS A 214 -22.41 18.42 -23.69
C HIS A 214 -23.77 18.67 -24.38
N TYR A 215 -23.90 19.76 -25.14
CA TYR A 215 -25.18 20.15 -25.76
C TYR A 215 -25.28 19.83 -27.27
N GLY A 216 -24.20 19.32 -27.87
CA GLY A 216 -24.15 18.82 -29.25
C GLY A 216 -23.56 17.41 -29.33
N GLN A 217 -22.76 17.12 -30.35
CA GLN A 217 -22.08 15.82 -30.51
C GLN A 217 -20.67 15.86 -29.88
N PRO A 218 -20.39 15.10 -28.81
CA PRO A 218 -19.07 15.07 -28.20
C PRO A 218 -18.06 14.29 -29.07
N THR A 219 -16.78 14.60 -28.92
CA THR A 219 -15.70 13.86 -29.59
C THR A 219 -15.49 12.48 -28.95
N PRO A 220 -14.99 11.47 -29.70
CA PRO A 220 -14.69 10.14 -29.14
C PRO A 220 -13.74 10.18 -27.93
N PHE A 221 -12.80 11.14 -27.90
CA PHE A 221 -11.88 11.32 -26.78
C PHE A 221 -12.55 11.91 -25.54
N GLN A 222 -13.47 12.87 -25.69
CA GLN A 222 -14.28 13.39 -24.58
C GLN A 222 -15.15 12.28 -23.96
N VAL A 223 -15.75 11.43 -24.79
CA VAL A 223 -16.52 10.26 -24.33
C VAL A 223 -15.62 9.24 -23.61
N GLU A 224 -14.45 8.91 -24.15
CA GLU A 224 -13.50 7.99 -23.48
C GLU A 224 -13.04 8.55 -22.12
N ALA A 225 -12.61 9.80 -22.07
CA ALA A 225 -12.12 10.43 -20.84
C ALA A 225 -13.24 10.55 -19.78
N TYR A 226 -14.44 10.97 -20.19
CA TYR A 226 -15.60 11.04 -19.28
C TYR A 226 -15.97 9.67 -18.73
N THR A 227 -15.99 8.65 -19.58
CA THR A 227 -16.31 7.29 -19.15
C THR A 227 -15.26 6.76 -18.16
N ARG A 228 -13.97 7.07 -18.34
CA ARG A 228 -12.91 6.69 -17.38
C ARG A 228 -13.06 7.40 -16.03
N VAL A 229 -13.34 8.71 -16.02
CA VAL A 229 -13.65 9.47 -14.80
C VAL A 229 -14.88 8.90 -14.08
N LEU A 230 -15.95 8.60 -14.83
CA LEU A 230 -17.17 8.01 -14.28
C LEU A 230 -16.93 6.63 -13.66
N LYS A 231 -16.13 5.77 -14.29
CA LYS A 231 -15.77 4.46 -13.71
C LYS A 231 -15.04 4.60 -12.38
N GLY A 232 -14.15 5.60 -12.27
CA GLY A 232 -13.47 5.92 -11.01
C GLY A 232 -14.44 6.30 -9.89
N ALA A 233 -15.34 7.26 -10.17
CA ALA A 233 -16.37 7.69 -9.21
C ALA A 233 -17.32 6.55 -8.81
N VAL A 234 -17.76 5.74 -9.77
CA VAL A 234 -18.68 4.61 -9.52
C VAL A 234 -18.01 3.56 -8.63
N ASP A 235 -16.76 3.19 -8.89
CA ASP A 235 -16.07 2.17 -8.10
C ASP A 235 -15.71 2.68 -6.71
N LEU A 236 -15.27 3.94 -6.58
CA LEU A 236 -15.04 4.53 -5.26
C LEU A 236 -16.36 4.60 -4.47
N ALA A 237 -17.45 5.08 -5.07
CA ALA A 237 -18.76 5.13 -4.41
C ALA A 237 -19.44 3.76 -4.20
N ALA A 238 -18.94 2.69 -4.81
CA ALA A 238 -19.38 1.31 -4.60
C ALA A 238 -18.51 0.53 -3.59
N LEU A 239 -17.34 1.08 -3.21
CA LEU A 239 -16.36 0.40 -2.37
C LEU A 239 -16.95 -0.04 -1.02
N ILE A 240 -16.65 -1.28 -0.65
CA ILE A 240 -16.86 -1.86 0.67
C ILE A 240 -15.48 -2.10 1.28
N PHE A 241 -15.32 -1.80 2.57
CA PHE A 241 -14.03 -1.86 3.27
C PHE A 241 -14.25 -2.07 4.78
N PRO A 242 -13.29 -2.65 5.52
CA PRO A 242 -13.42 -2.84 6.95
C PRO A 242 -13.20 -1.51 7.71
N GLN A 243 -13.81 -1.38 8.88
CA GLN A 243 -13.58 -0.25 9.78
C GLN A 243 -12.08 -0.01 10.05
N GLY A 244 -11.68 1.27 10.05
CA GLY A 244 -10.29 1.68 10.23
C GLY A 244 -9.44 1.65 8.96
N THR A 245 -10.05 1.54 7.78
CA THR A 245 -9.40 1.86 6.48
C THR A 245 -9.18 3.37 6.36
N GLY A 246 -8.03 3.79 5.85
CA GLY A 246 -7.65 5.20 5.70
C GLY A 246 -8.30 5.91 4.52
N ASP A 247 -8.31 7.25 4.58
CA ASP A 247 -8.80 8.13 3.53
C ASP A 247 -7.87 8.21 2.30
N THR A 248 -6.56 8.04 2.49
CA THR A 248 -5.59 7.98 1.39
C THR A 248 -5.63 6.66 0.62
N ASP A 249 -5.86 5.53 1.31
CA ASP A 249 -5.84 4.17 0.73
C ASP A 249 -6.77 4.03 -0.48
N VAL A 250 -7.94 4.68 -0.43
CA VAL A 250 -8.99 4.50 -1.43
C VAL A 250 -8.79 5.33 -2.72
N ASP A 251 -7.83 6.25 -2.77
CA ASP A 251 -7.64 7.18 -3.91
C ASP A 251 -7.26 6.45 -5.22
N ILE A 252 -6.54 5.33 -5.12
CA ILE A 252 -6.15 4.52 -6.29
C ILE A 252 -7.36 3.94 -7.03
N ILE A 253 -8.47 3.66 -6.32
CA ILE A 253 -9.70 3.08 -6.87
C ILE A 253 -10.33 4.03 -7.89
N ALA A 254 -10.32 5.33 -7.61
CA ALA A 254 -10.83 6.35 -8.53
C ALA A 254 -9.90 6.58 -9.74
N ARG A 255 -8.58 6.49 -9.54
CA ARG A 255 -7.59 6.82 -10.59
C ARG A 255 -7.28 5.71 -11.57
N ARG A 256 -7.38 4.43 -11.16
CA ARG A 256 -6.90 3.28 -11.94
C ARG A 256 -7.34 3.28 -13.41
N TYR A 257 -8.56 3.73 -13.72
CA TYR A 257 -9.08 3.78 -15.09
C TYR A 257 -8.53 4.91 -15.97
N LEU A 258 -8.03 6.00 -15.39
CA LEU A 258 -7.26 7.00 -16.12
C LEU A 258 -5.81 6.54 -16.29
N TYR A 259 -5.24 5.92 -15.25
CA TYR A 259 -3.88 5.36 -15.30
C TYR A 259 -3.73 4.27 -16.37
N GLU A 260 -4.69 3.36 -16.53
CA GLU A 260 -4.78 2.40 -17.66
C GLU A 260 -4.56 3.06 -19.04
N ALA A 261 -4.98 4.32 -19.18
CA ALA A 261 -4.89 5.07 -20.43
C ALA A 261 -3.63 5.96 -20.51
N GLY A 262 -2.91 6.17 -19.41
CA GLY A 262 -1.84 7.16 -19.30
C GLY A 262 -2.35 8.59 -19.12
N LEU A 263 -3.45 8.76 -18.38
CA LEU A 263 -4.07 10.04 -18.02
C LEU A 263 -4.14 10.17 -16.48
N ASP A 264 -4.27 11.39 -15.95
CA ASP A 264 -4.40 11.68 -14.50
C ASP A 264 -5.02 13.08 -14.26
N TYR A 265 -5.25 13.46 -12.99
CA TYR A 265 -5.67 14.77 -12.52
C TYR A 265 -4.83 15.27 -11.32
N ARG A 266 -4.49 16.57 -11.33
CA ARG A 266 -3.52 17.19 -10.40
C ARG A 266 -4.10 17.67 -9.07
N HIS A 267 -5.23 17.12 -8.62
CA HIS A 267 -5.85 17.40 -7.31
C HIS A 267 -6.23 16.10 -6.59
N GLY A 268 -6.63 16.20 -5.31
CA GLY A 268 -7.16 15.04 -4.57
C GLY A 268 -8.51 14.61 -5.13
N THR A 269 -8.91 13.35 -4.88
CA THR A 269 -10.23 12.84 -5.26
C THR A 269 -11.32 13.26 -4.30
N GLY A 270 -10.98 13.75 -3.10
CA GLY A 270 -12.02 14.11 -2.13
C GLY A 270 -11.57 14.88 -0.91
N HIS A 271 -12.52 15.56 -0.29
CA HIS A 271 -12.39 16.23 1.00
C HIS A 271 -13.68 16.12 1.83
N GLY A 272 -13.58 16.14 3.16
CA GLY A 272 -14.76 16.17 4.02
C GLY A 272 -15.66 17.40 3.79
N ILE A 273 -16.96 17.31 4.11
CA ILE A 273 -17.98 18.36 3.95
C ILE A 273 -18.59 18.79 5.29
N GLY A 274 -18.72 20.10 5.51
CA GLY A 274 -19.36 20.68 6.69
C GLY A 274 -20.89 20.74 6.63
N HIS A 275 -21.57 20.70 7.78
CA HIS A 275 -23.02 20.93 7.87
C HIS A 275 -23.30 22.40 8.17
N PHE A 276 -23.69 23.18 7.16
CA PHE A 276 -23.79 24.66 7.19
C PHE A 276 -22.50 25.32 7.71
N LEU A 277 -21.36 24.82 7.22
CA LEU A 277 -20.00 25.16 7.64
C LEU A 277 -19.10 25.28 6.40
N ASN A 278 -17.80 24.96 6.52
CA ASN A 278 -16.91 24.97 5.36
C ASN A 278 -17.29 23.86 4.39
N VAL A 279 -17.16 24.15 3.09
CA VAL A 279 -17.27 23.13 2.05
C VAL A 279 -16.07 22.16 2.11
N HIS A 280 -14.84 22.67 2.27
CA HIS A 280 -13.67 21.84 2.60
C HIS A 280 -13.53 21.71 4.13
N GLU A 281 -13.88 20.54 4.68
CA GLU A 281 -13.87 20.23 6.11
C GLU A 281 -12.91 19.06 6.42
N ALA A 282 -11.82 19.37 7.12
CA ALA A 282 -10.91 18.37 7.69
C ALA A 282 -11.63 17.47 8.74
N PRO A 283 -11.21 16.20 8.93
CA PRO A 283 -9.91 15.64 8.54
C PRO A 283 -9.83 15.06 7.11
N ILE A 284 -10.91 14.43 6.64
CA ILE A 284 -10.94 13.52 5.49
C ILE A 284 -10.41 14.14 4.20
N GLN A 285 -9.47 13.45 3.56
CA GLN A 285 -8.77 13.84 2.32
C GLN A 285 -8.38 12.60 1.49
N VAL A 286 -9.11 12.34 0.41
CA VAL A 286 -8.80 11.22 -0.51
C VAL A 286 -7.74 11.68 -1.52
N ARG A 287 -6.50 11.18 -1.40
CA ARG A 287 -5.33 11.55 -2.24
C ARG A 287 -4.09 10.66 -2.04
N ILE A 288 -3.47 10.22 -3.14
CA ILE A 288 -2.15 9.52 -3.21
C ILE A 288 -0.94 10.34 -2.67
N TYR A 289 -1.10 11.64 -2.38
CA TYR A 289 -0.02 12.46 -1.80
C TYR A 289 -0.48 13.19 -0.54
N GLY A 290 -1.13 12.47 0.37
CA GLY A 290 -1.49 12.95 1.71
C GLY A 290 -0.26 13.08 2.61
N SER A 291 -0.29 13.99 3.60
CA SER A 291 0.77 14.07 4.62
C SER A 291 0.39 13.46 5.96
N GLU A 292 -0.91 13.23 6.17
CA GLU A 292 -1.52 12.62 7.35
C GLU A 292 -2.79 11.87 6.85
N GLU A 293 -2.90 10.59 7.20
CA GLU A 293 -3.98 9.64 6.89
C GLU A 293 -5.01 9.61 8.02
N HIS A 294 -6.29 9.42 7.70
CA HIS A 294 -7.40 9.37 8.66
C HIS A 294 -8.39 8.26 8.34
N GLU A 295 -8.83 7.54 9.38
CA GLU A 295 -9.80 6.46 9.25
C GLU A 295 -11.20 6.98 8.86
N PHE A 296 -11.89 6.25 7.98
CA PHE A 296 -13.31 6.47 7.73
C PHE A 296 -14.18 5.98 8.90
N GLU A 297 -15.01 6.87 9.46
CA GLU A 297 -15.99 6.57 10.51
C GLU A 297 -17.42 6.86 10.04
N VAL A 298 -18.39 6.08 10.53
CA VAL A 298 -19.82 6.26 10.23
C VAL A 298 -20.26 7.68 10.58
N GLY A 299 -20.94 8.33 9.63
CA GLY A 299 -21.38 9.72 9.72
C GLY A 299 -20.35 10.76 9.24
N HIS A 300 -19.20 10.36 8.71
CA HIS A 300 -18.39 11.22 7.85
C HIS A 300 -19.09 11.47 6.50
N TYR A 301 -18.96 12.71 6.00
CA TYR A 301 -19.42 13.13 4.67
C TYR A 301 -18.24 13.74 3.92
N PHE A 302 -18.02 13.36 2.66
CA PHE A 302 -16.90 13.82 1.85
C PHE A 302 -17.25 13.84 0.35
N SER A 303 -16.54 14.63 -0.45
CA SER A 303 -16.64 14.61 -1.91
C SER A 303 -15.89 13.41 -2.51
N ASP A 304 -16.49 12.79 -3.52
CA ASP A 304 -15.84 11.93 -4.52
C ASP A 304 -15.87 12.72 -5.83
N GLU A 305 -14.76 13.40 -6.16
CA GLU A 305 -14.63 14.43 -7.21
C GLU A 305 -13.58 14.14 -8.33
N PRO A 306 -13.45 12.92 -8.88
CA PRO A 306 -12.44 12.62 -9.90
C PRO A 306 -12.63 13.45 -11.18
N GLY A 307 -11.52 13.68 -11.90
CA GLY A 307 -11.53 14.53 -13.08
C GLY A 307 -10.45 14.21 -14.12
N TYR A 308 -10.46 14.98 -15.20
CA TYR A 308 -9.43 14.99 -16.23
C TYR A 308 -9.44 16.35 -16.95
N TYR A 309 -8.27 16.95 -17.13
CA TYR A 309 -8.12 18.30 -17.66
C TYR A 309 -7.16 18.29 -18.85
N LYS A 310 -7.65 18.72 -20.01
CA LYS A 310 -6.86 18.83 -21.24
C LYS A 310 -6.56 20.29 -21.53
N ASP A 311 -5.32 20.67 -21.26
CA ASP A 311 -4.79 22.03 -21.44
C ASP A 311 -5.28 22.68 -22.74
N ASN A 312 -5.92 23.85 -22.60
CA ASN A 312 -6.46 24.67 -23.70
C ASN A 312 -7.58 24.04 -24.54
N GLU A 313 -8.21 22.93 -24.11
CA GLU A 313 -9.32 22.30 -24.83
C GLU A 313 -10.59 22.12 -23.99
N PHE A 314 -10.52 21.38 -22.88
CA PHE A 314 -11.66 21.11 -22.00
C PHE A 314 -11.24 20.54 -20.64
N GLY A 315 -12.17 20.58 -19.69
CA GLY A 315 -12.08 19.77 -18.46
C GLY A 315 -13.31 18.89 -18.29
N ILE A 316 -13.11 17.81 -17.56
CA ILE A 316 -14.13 16.91 -17.06
C ILE A 316 -13.89 16.79 -15.56
N ARG A 317 -14.94 17.00 -14.77
CA ARG A 317 -15.00 16.58 -13.38
C ARG A 317 -16.41 16.09 -13.09
N LEU A 318 -16.50 15.08 -12.24
CA LEU A 318 -17.74 14.52 -11.73
C LEU A 318 -17.64 14.50 -10.22
N GLU A 319 -18.70 14.89 -9.53
CA GLU A 319 -18.64 14.89 -8.07
C GLU A 319 -19.95 14.49 -7.40
N ASN A 320 -19.85 13.62 -6.41
CA ASN A 320 -20.93 13.35 -5.47
C ASN A 320 -20.43 13.51 -4.04
N ILE A 321 -21.27 14.03 -3.15
CA ILE A 321 -21.04 13.87 -1.72
C ILE A 321 -21.46 12.46 -1.32
N LEU A 322 -20.53 11.73 -0.72
CA LEU A 322 -20.69 10.40 -0.15
C LEU A 322 -20.80 10.50 1.37
N THR A 323 -21.59 9.62 1.97
CA THR A 323 -21.63 9.41 3.42
C THR A 323 -21.14 8.01 3.78
N VAL A 324 -20.38 7.89 4.86
CA VAL A 324 -19.89 6.60 5.37
C VAL A 324 -20.99 5.91 6.16
N VAL A 325 -21.32 4.69 5.75
CA VAL A 325 -22.39 3.86 6.32
C VAL A 325 -21.90 2.45 6.61
N GLU A 326 -22.56 1.77 7.54
CA GLU A 326 -22.42 0.33 7.71
C GLU A 326 -23.00 -0.41 6.49
N LYS A 327 -22.35 -1.48 6.04
CA LYS A 327 -22.83 -2.36 4.97
C LYS A 327 -23.05 -3.77 5.51
N GLU A 328 -24.18 -4.39 5.18
CA GLU A 328 -24.37 -5.82 5.34
C GLU A 328 -23.68 -6.56 4.17
N THR A 329 -22.69 -7.39 4.49
CA THR A 329 -21.96 -8.24 3.54
C THR A 329 -22.43 -9.69 3.63
N LYS A 330 -22.09 -10.53 2.64
CA LYS A 330 -22.50 -11.94 2.58
C LYS A 330 -21.91 -12.76 3.75
N TYR A 331 -20.67 -12.45 4.09
CA TYR A 331 -19.93 -12.97 5.23
C TYR A 331 -19.58 -11.82 6.18
N GLN A 332 -19.04 -12.16 7.35
CA GLN A 332 -18.52 -11.22 8.33
C GLN A 332 -17.17 -11.75 8.83
N PHE A 333 -16.14 -10.91 8.74
CA PHE A 333 -14.81 -11.16 9.28
C PHE A 333 -14.63 -10.45 10.64
N ASP A 334 -13.41 -10.04 10.99
CA ASP A 334 -13.05 -9.46 12.29
C ASP A 334 -13.73 -8.11 12.59
N LYS A 335 -13.92 -7.25 11.57
CA LYS A 335 -14.38 -5.87 11.73
C LYS A 335 -15.72 -5.64 11.05
N GLN A 336 -16.44 -4.58 11.46
CA GLN A 336 -17.64 -4.13 10.77
C GLN A 336 -17.30 -3.68 9.34
N SER A 337 -18.02 -4.22 8.35
CA SER A 337 -17.98 -3.75 6.96
C SER A 337 -18.61 -2.36 6.87
N LEU A 338 -17.86 -1.41 6.35
CA LEU A 338 -18.31 -0.08 5.98
C LEU A 338 -18.35 0.05 4.46
N GLY A 339 -18.96 1.13 4.00
CA GLY A 339 -18.95 1.53 2.60
C GLY A 339 -19.58 2.91 2.46
N PHE A 340 -19.79 3.33 1.23
CA PHE A 340 -20.33 4.66 0.94
C PHE A 340 -21.77 4.61 0.41
N ASP A 341 -22.52 5.68 0.65
CA ASP A 341 -23.78 5.96 -0.05
C ASP A 341 -23.75 7.41 -0.59
N PRO A 342 -24.06 7.66 -1.88
CA PRO A 342 -24.14 9.01 -2.40
C PRO A 342 -25.40 9.74 -1.89
N ILE A 343 -25.26 11.01 -1.51
CA ILE A 343 -26.38 11.90 -1.17
C ILE A 343 -26.63 12.98 -2.22
N THR A 344 -25.64 13.31 -3.06
CA THR A 344 -25.84 14.15 -4.26
C THR A 344 -26.65 13.37 -5.29
N LEU A 345 -27.82 13.88 -5.70
CA LEU A 345 -28.76 13.21 -6.60
C LEU A 345 -28.95 13.99 -7.92
N VAL A 346 -27.93 14.01 -8.77
CA VAL A 346 -27.95 14.77 -10.03
C VAL A 346 -27.48 13.83 -11.15
N PRO A 347 -28.19 13.71 -12.30
CA PRO A 347 -27.87 12.70 -13.29
C PRO A 347 -26.48 12.92 -13.91
N PHE A 348 -25.86 11.84 -14.35
CA PHE A 348 -24.69 11.86 -15.23
C PHE A 348 -25.14 12.06 -16.68
N GLU A 349 -24.30 12.62 -17.55
CA GLU A 349 -24.65 12.95 -18.94
C GLU A 349 -24.58 11.71 -19.84
N PRO A 350 -25.72 11.15 -20.32
CA PRO A 350 -25.69 9.86 -21.02
C PRO A 350 -24.91 9.89 -22.34
N ILE A 351 -24.89 11.03 -23.05
CA ILE A 351 -24.19 11.12 -24.34
C ILE A 351 -22.65 11.15 -24.21
N LEU A 352 -22.13 11.27 -22.99
CA LEU A 352 -20.70 11.18 -22.68
C LEU A 352 -20.27 9.80 -22.16
N ILE A 353 -21.22 8.86 -22.01
CA ILE A 353 -20.96 7.51 -21.48
C ILE A 353 -20.88 6.50 -22.63
N ASN A 354 -19.71 5.87 -22.79
CA ASN A 354 -19.58 4.69 -23.64
C ASN A 354 -19.87 3.43 -22.82
N THR A 355 -21.09 2.88 -22.93
CA THR A 355 -21.51 1.70 -22.17
C THR A 355 -20.65 0.45 -22.44
N SER A 356 -20.00 0.35 -23.61
CA SER A 356 -19.07 -0.76 -23.92
C SER A 356 -17.77 -0.76 -23.10
N MET A 357 -17.49 0.33 -22.36
CA MET A 357 -16.33 0.41 -21.45
C MET A 357 -16.68 0.11 -19.98
N LEU A 358 -17.96 0.02 -19.64
CA LEU A 358 -18.44 -0.23 -18.28
C LEU A 358 -18.47 -1.74 -18.00
N SER A 359 -18.16 -2.13 -16.76
CA SER A 359 -18.55 -3.45 -16.27
C SER A 359 -20.08 -3.52 -16.12
N ALA A 360 -20.59 -4.73 -15.92
CA ALA A 360 -22.01 -4.90 -15.65
C ALA A 360 -22.39 -4.28 -14.29
N GLU A 361 -21.58 -4.43 -13.25
CA GLU A 361 -21.82 -3.80 -11.93
C GLU A 361 -21.86 -2.27 -12.07
N GLN A 362 -20.89 -1.68 -12.78
CA GLN A 362 -20.82 -0.24 -13.01
C GLN A 362 -22.08 0.28 -13.70
N CYS A 363 -22.54 -0.39 -14.76
CA CYS A 363 -23.77 0.00 -15.45
C CYS A 363 -25.02 -0.16 -14.57
N HIS A 364 -25.14 -1.26 -13.82
CA HIS A 364 -26.26 -1.46 -12.90
C HIS A 364 -26.26 -0.44 -11.74
N TRP A 365 -25.08 -0.07 -11.23
CA TRP A 365 -24.93 0.98 -10.22
C TRP A 365 -25.39 2.33 -10.76
N ILE A 366 -24.96 2.72 -11.97
CA ILE A 366 -25.40 3.97 -12.62
C ILE A 366 -26.91 3.98 -12.81
N ASN A 367 -27.49 2.88 -13.32
CA ASN A 367 -28.95 2.76 -13.51
C ASN A 367 -29.72 2.82 -12.18
N LYS A 368 -29.21 2.22 -11.10
CA LYS A 368 -29.79 2.31 -9.74
C LYS A 368 -29.70 3.74 -9.20
N TYR A 369 -28.57 4.42 -9.38
CA TYR A 369 -28.38 5.82 -9.01
C TYR A 369 -29.34 6.74 -9.78
N HIS A 370 -29.38 6.64 -11.11
CA HIS A 370 -30.32 7.33 -11.99
C HIS A 370 -31.79 7.10 -11.63
N ASN A 371 -32.15 5.88 -11.22
CA ASN A 371 -33.50 5.60 -10.73
C ASN A 371 -33.83 6.35 -9.43
N ARG A 372 -32.90 6.38 -8.46
CA ARG A 372 -33.06 7.15 -7.23
C ARG A 372 -33.16 8.66 -7.50
N VAL A 373 -32.44 9.17 -8.50
CA VAL A 373 -32.57 10.57 -8.98
C VAL A 373 -34.00 10.83 -9.49
N ARG A 374 -34.57 9.96 -10.35
CA ARG A 374 -35.98 10.09 -10.79
C ARG A 374 -36.97 10.07 -9.63
N GLU A 375 -36.82 9.12 -8.73
CA GLU A 375 -37.79 8.90 -7.65
C GLU A 375 -37.78 10.05 -6.65
N VAL A 376 -36.60 10.48 -6.20
CA VAL A 376 -36.48 11.53 -5.17
C VAL A 376 -36.59 12.92 -5.78
N VAL A 377 -35.69 13.27 -6.70
CA VAL A 377 -35.62 14.63 -7.26
C VAL A 377 -36.74 14.89 -8.26
N GLY A 378 -37.14 13.87 -9.03
CA GLY A 378 -38.31 13.98 -9.90
C GLY A 378 -39.62 14.21 -9.14
N SER A 379 -39.82 13.57 -7.98
CA SER A 379 -41.02 13.81 -7.16
C SER A 379 -41.05 15.24 -6.60
N GLU A 380 -39.93 15.72 -6.06
CA GLU A 380 -39.81 17.08 -5.52
C GLU A 380 -39.93 18.15 -6.64
N LEU A 381 -39.42 17.89 -7.85
CA LEU A 381 -39.65 18.72 -9.04
C LEU A 381 -41.16 18.81 -9.38
N VAL A 382 -41.91 17.71 -9.28
CA VAL A 382 -43.36 17.72 -9.50
C VAL A 382 -44.09 18.49 -8.39
N GLU A 383 -43.73 18.29 -7.12
CA GLU A 383 -44.31 19.02 -5.98
C GLU A 383 -44.08 20.54 -6.09
N GLN A 384 -42.88 20.95 -6.54
CA GLN A 384 -42.55 22.35 -6.83
C GLN A 384 -43.11 22.88 -8.17
N ASN A 385 -43.91 22.10 -8.92
CA ASN A 385 -44.47 22.44 -10.23
C ASN A 385 -43.41 22.78 -11.32
N ARG A 386 -42.22 22.16 -11.24
CA ARG A 386 -41.09 22.33 -12.16
C ARG A 386 -41.11 21.28 -13.28
N THR A 387 -42.14 21.31 -14.12
CA THR A 387 -42.38 20.28 -15.16
C THR A 387 -41.20 20.10 -16.13
N ARG A 388 -40.51 21.19 -16.53
CA ARG A 388 -39.35 21.11 -17.43
C ARG A 388 -38.19 20.34 -16.81
N GLY A 389 -37.83 20.67 -15.56
CA GLY A 389 -36.82 19.91 -14.82
C GLY A 389 -37.21 18.44 -14.65
N TYR A 390 -38.48 18.15 -14.39
CA TYR A 390 -38.96 16.76 -14.30
C TYR A 390 -38.76 15.98 -15.62
N GLU A 391 -39.25 16.52 -16.74
CA GLU A 391 -39.09 15.90 -18.08
C GLU A 391 -37.61 15.67 -18.44
N TRP A 392 -36.75 16.64 -18.12
CA TRP A 392 -35.31 16.53 -18.33
C TRP A 392 -34.66 15.45 -17.45
N VAL A 393 -35.04 15.36 -16.17
CA VAL A 393 -34.57 14.28 -15.27
C VAL A 393 -35.01 12.91 -15.80
N GLN A 394 -36.26 12.76 -16.26
CA GLN A 394 -36.71 11.50 -16.86
C GLN A 394 -35.83 11.10 -18.06
N ALA A 395 -35.59 12.02 -19.00
CA ALA A 395 -34.78 11.77 -20.20
C ALA A 395 -33.29 11.49 -19.88
N LYS A 396 -32.67 12.24 -18.96
CA LYS A 396 -31.24 12.09 -18.60
C LYS A 396 -30.93 10.86 -17.75
N THR A 397 -31.96 10.16 -17.27
CA THR A 397 -31.82 8.97 -16.42
C THR A 397 -32.26 7.69 -17.11
N GLU A 398 -32.74 7.75 -18.36
CA GLU A 398 -33.21 6.58 -19.12
C GLU A 398 -32.20 5.43 -18.99
N PRO A 399 -32.64 4.20 -18.64
CA PRO A 399 -31.72 3.11 -18.31
C PRO A 399 -30.71 2.85 -19.42
N LEU A 400 -29.42 2.95 -19.08
CA LEU A 400 -28.32 2.62 -19.96
C LEU A 400 -28.39 1.12 -20.32
N PRO A 401 -28.14 0.74 -21.58
CA PRO A 401 -28.03 -0.67 -21.96
C PRO A 401 -26.77 -1.26 -21.33
N CYS A 402 -26.98 -2.13 -20.32
CA CYS A 402 -25.88 -2.85 -19.68
C CYS A 402 -25.46 -4.07 -20.49
N PRO A 403 -24.17 -4.49 -20.42
CA PRO A 403 -23.74 -5.79 -20.92
C PRO A 403 -24.56 -6.92 -20.30
N ASP A 404 -24.90 -7.94 -21.09
CA ASP A 404 -25.70 -9.09 -20.65
C ASP A 404 -24.99 -9.87 -19.53
N THR A 405 -25.40 -9.66 -18.28
CA THR A 405 -25.12 -10.61 -17.20
C THR A 405 -26.07 -11.79 -17.29
N GLN A 406 -25.52 -12.99 -17.35
CA GLN A 406 -26.29 -14.15 -16.89
C GLN A 406 -26.65 -13.89 -15.43
N HIS A 407 -27.94 -14.00 -15.09
CA HIS A 407 -28.47 -13.56 -13.81
C HIS A 407 -27.71 -14.15 -12.62
N VAL A 408 -26.88 -13.34 -11.97
CA VAL A 408 -26.51 -13.55 -10.57
C VAL A 408 -27.79 -13.33 -9.77
N ASN A 409 -28.48 -14.43 -9.47
CA ASN A 409 -29.63 -14.40 -8.58
C ASN A 409 -29.17 -13.78 -7.25
N SER A 410 -29.82 -12.70 -6.84
CA SER A 410 -29.75 -12.20 -5.48
C SER A 410 -30.33 -13.28 -4.55
N ALA A 411 -29.49 -14.21 -4.12
CA ALA A 411 -29.86 -15.26 -3.18
C ALA A 411 -30.41 -14.58 -1.93
N GLY A 412 -31.69 -14.82 -1.63
CA GLY A 412 -32.37 -14.12 -0.56
C GLY A 412 -31.62 -14.29 0.75
N VAL A 413 -31.19 -13.19 1.35
CA VAL A 413 -30.46 -13.16 2.63
C VAL A 413 -31.32 -13.83 3.69
N SER A 414 -31.03 -15.11 3.96
CA SER A 414 -31.72 -15.85 5.01
C SER A 414 -31.24 -15.29 6.35
N ARG A 415 -32.15 -14.65 7.10
CA ARG A 415 -31.87 -14.06 8.42
C ARG A 415 -31.49 -15.14 9.45
N LEU A 416 -30.22 -15.55 9.44
CA LEU A 416 -29.58 -16.17 10.59
C LEU A 416 -29.15 -15.07 11.57
N ARG A 417 -30.14 -14.50 12.26
CA ARG A 417 -29.89 -13.68 13.45
C ARG A 417 -29.26 -14.56 14.55
N ARG A 418 -27.94 -14.67 14.57
CA ARG A 418 -27.23 -14.83 15.84
C ARG A 418 -27.27 -13.47 16.53
N SER A 419 -27.71 -13.44 17.78
CA SER A 419 -27.72 -12.22 18.57
C SER A 419 -26.30 -11.68 18.71
N ALA A 420 -26.09 -10.40 18.44
CA ALA A 420 -24.90 -9.70 18.90
C ALA A 420 -24.85 -9.81 20.43
N VAL A 421 -23.98 -10.68 20.92
CA VAL A 421 -23.57 -10.67 22.31
C VAL A 421 -22.53 -9.57 22.39
N GLU A 422 -22.83 -8.52 23.15
CA GLU A 422 -21.82 -7.55 23.59
C GLU A 422 -20.80 -8.30 24.48
N LYS A 423 -19.82 -8.94 23.84
CA LYS A 423 -18.60 -9.36 24.53
C LYS A 423 -17.87 -8.08 24.92
N ASN A 424 -18.03 -7.66 26.17
CA ASN A 424 -16.97 -6.90 26.83
C ASN A 424 -15.69 -7.72 26.69
N VAL A 425 -14.73 -7.25 25.91
CA VAL A 425 -13.46 -7.96 25.67
C VAL A 425 -12.61 -7.87 26.93
N THR A 426 -12.90 -8.74 27.88
CA THR A 426 -11.90 -9.21 28.85
C THR A 426 -10.81 -9.93 28.06
N LEU A 427 -9.54 -9.65 28.37
CA LEU A 427 -8.35 -10.36 27.85
C LEU A 427 -8.67 -11.86 27.70
N GLU A 428 -8.73 -12.35 26.46
CA GLU A 428 -9.48 -13.57 26.15
C GLU A 428 -8.96 -14.81 26.88
N GLU A 429 -9.91 -15.67 27.29
CA GLU A 429 -9.64 -17.03 27.74
C GLU A 429 -8.93 -17.80 26.62
N ARG A 430 -7.65 -18.12 26.84
CA ARG A 430 -6.83 -18.92 25.92
C ARG A 430 -7.43 -20.31 25.76
N SER A 431 -7.48 -20.80 24.52
CA SER A 431 -8.08 -22.10 24.27
C SER A 431 -7.28 -23.20 24.97
N HIS A 432 -8.00 -24.22 25.44
CA HIS A 432 -7.45 -25.34 26.19
C HIS A 432 -6.78 -25.01 27.54
N CYS A 433 -6.82 -23.76 28.05
CA CYS A 433 -6.24 -23.43 29.37
C CYS A 433 -7.15 -23.68 30.58
N ASP A 434 -8.33 -24.24 30.36
CA ASP A 434 -9.25 -24.64 31.43
C ASP A 434 -8.73 -25.89 32.17
N VAL A 435 -8.98 -25.99 33.48
CA VAL A 435 -8.35 -27.02 34.36
C VAL A 435 -8.70 -28.47 33.96
N ASN A 436 -9.76 -28.65 33.17
CA ASN A 436 -10.23 -29.94 32.65
C ASN A 436 -10.01 -30.15 31.15
N ALA A 437 -9.39 -29.19 30.44
CA ALA A 437 -9.21 -29.26 28.99
C ALA A 437 -7.96 -30.08 28.62
N THR A 438 -8.05 -30.85 27.53
CA THR A 438 -6.87 -31.50 26.93
C THR A 438 -5.99 -30.45 26.28
N GLN A 439 -4.74 -30.33 26.74
CA GLN A 439 -3.76 -29.40 26.20
C GLN A 439 -3.30 -29.80 24.79
N PRO A 440 -2.96 -28.86 23.90
CA PRO A 440 -2.26 -29.14 22.65
C PRO A 440 -0.91 -29.84 22.89
N ASN A 441 -0.59 -30.86 22.10
CA ASN A 441 0.64 -31.64 22.24
C ASN A 441 1.93 -30.82 22.07
N ILE A 442 1.86 -29.71 21.31
CA ILE A 442 2.98 -28.81 21.01
C ILE A 442 3.23 -27.74 22.08
N ARG A 443 2.47 -27.76 23.19
CA ARG A 443 2.55 -26.74 24.23
C ARG A 443 3.78 -26.94 25.10
N ALA A 444 4.70 -25.98 25.08
CA ALA A 444 5.92 -26.03 25.88
C ALA A 444 5.66 -25.58 27.33
N ASN A 445 6.07 -26.37 28.31
CA ASN A 445 6.13 -25.95 29.71
C ASN A 445 7.40 -25.12 29.95
N THR A 446 7.24 -23.85 30.32
CA THR A 446 8.35 -22.90 30.52
C THR A 446 8.49 -22.37 31.95
N SER A 447 7.76 -22.95 32.92
CA SER A 447 7.69 -22.43 34.29
C SER A 447 9.07 -22.37 34.98
N THR A 448 9.98 -23.31 34.70
CA THR A 448 11.34 -23.31 35.27
C THR A 448 12.19 -22.17 34.70
N GLN A 449 12.21 -22.01 33.37
CA GLN A 449 12.97 -20.99 32.67
C GLN A 449 12.53 -19.59 33.11
N VAL A 450 11.22 -19.37 33.25
CA VAL A 450 10.65 -18.09 33.71
C VAL A 450 11.03 -17.79 35.16
N GLU A 451 11.01 -18.78 36.06
CA GLU A 451 11.38 -18.57 37.46
C GLU A 451 12.88 -18.28 37.62
N GLU A 452 13.75 -19.01 36.91
CA GLU A 452 15.19 -18.73 36.90
C GLU A 452 15.49 -17.32 36.36
N LEU A 453 14.79 -16.89 35.30
CA LEU A 453 14.90 -15.52 34.79
C LEU A 453 14.46 -14.46 35.82
N ARG A 454 13.40 -14.73 36.61
CA ARG A 454 12.97 -13.84 37.71
C ARG A 454 14.06 -13.71 38.78
N GLN A 455 14.78 -14.77 39.11
CA GLN A 455 15.93 -14.69 40.05
C GLN A 455 17.08 -13.84 39.47
N GLU A 456 17.37 -13.97 38.18
CA GLU A 456 18.38 -13.13 37.49
C GLU A 456 17.93 -11.65 37.36
N MET A 457 16.62 -11.38 37.28
CA MET A 457 16.05 -10.03 37.33
C MET A 457 16.15 -9.40 38.73
N LEU A 458 15.70 -10.12 39.77
CA LEU A 458 15.72 -9.67 41.17
C LEU A 458 17.12 -9.31 41.64
N SER A 459 18.12 -10.13 41.32
CA SER A 459 19.54 -9.89 41.63
C SER A 459 20.15 -8.68 40.90
N ARG A 460 19.44 -8.07 39.94
CA ARG A 460 19.92 -6.97 39.09
C ARG A 460 19.07 -5.70 39.17
N ASP A 461 18.15 -5.64 40.13
CA ASP A 461 17.23 -4.53 40.37
C ASP A 461 16.43 -4.20 39.08
N LEU A 462 15.67 -5.20 38.62
CA LEU A 462 14.75 -5.12 37.49
C LEU A 462 13.35 -5.61 37.92
N ALA A 463 12.31 -4.87 37.54
CA ALA A 463 10.92 -5.26 37.74
C ALA A 463 10.34 -6.04 36.54
N ALA A 464 10.92 -5.83 35.35
CA ALA A 464 10.61 -6.56 34.14
C ALA A 464 11.82 -6.72 33.22
N TYR A 465 11.78 -7.73 32.35
CA TYR A 465 12.77 -7.95 31.29
C TYR A 465 12.08 -8.21 29.94
N ILE A 466 12.51 -7.50 28.89
CA ILE A 466 11.98 -7.62 27.54
C ILE A 466 12.83 -8.60 26.74
N ILE A 467 12.17 -9.58 26.11
CA ILE A 467 12.77 -10.62 25.27
C ILE A 467 12.21 -10.45 23.86
N PRO A 468 12.92 -9.76 22.95
CA PRO A 468 12.53 -9.69 21.54
C PRO A 468 12.86 -10.99 20.80
N ILE A 469 12.26 -11.18 19.62
CA ILE A 469 12.59 -12.29 18.71
C ILE A 469 13.90 -12.11 17.94
N SER A 470 14.39 -10.87 17.81
CA SER A 470 15.54 -10.51 16.99
C SER A 470 16.88 -10.99 17.55
N GLY A 471 17.77 -11.40 16.64
CA GLY A 471 19.21 -11.58 16.89
C GLY A 471 19.97 -10.26 17.04
N GLU A 472 21.32 -10.34 17.08
CA GLU A 472 22.19 -9.14 17.21
C GLU A 472 22.19 -8.23 15.98
N GLN A 473 21.77 -8.75 14.82
CA GLN A 473 21.67 -8.04 13.54
C GLN A 473 20.26 -8.25 12.99
N TYR A 474 19.40 -7.22 13.06
CA TYR A 474 17.96 -7.32 12.73
C TYR A 474 17.69 -7.88 11.33
N GLY A 475 16.50 -8.47 11.19
CA GLY A 475 16.05 -9.17 10.00
C GLY A 475 16.32 -10.68 10.07
N TYR A 476 17.36 -11.10 10.80
CA TYR A 476 17.77 -12.50 10.88
C TYR A 476 18.03 -12.94 12.33
N THR A 477 17.48 -14.09 12.73
CA THR A 477 17.70 -14.69 14.06
C THR A 477 18.39 -16.04 13.91
N LEU A 478 19.62 -16.15 14.40
CA LEU A 478 20.40 -17.39 14.40
C LEU A 478 19.84 -18.38 15.44
N GLU A 479 20.09 -19.68 15.28
CA GLU A 479 19.58 -20.70 16.21
C GLU A 479 20.09 -20.49 17.64
N ALA A 480 21.37 -20.11 17.78
CA ALA A 480 22.03 -19.69 19.01
C ALA A 480 21.41 -18.43 19.67
N GLU A 481 20.46 -17.77 19.01
CA GLU A 481 19.86 -16.49 19.40
C GLU A 481 18.33 -16.56 19.56
N ARG A 482 17.71 -17.74 19.38
CA ARG A 482 16.26 -17.97 19.55
C ARG A 482 15.79 -17.95 21.02
N ARG A 483 16.21 -16.92 21.74
CA ARG A 483 15.94 -16.66 23.17
C ARG A 483 14.45 -16.57 23.48
N LEU A 484 13.65 -15.97 22.58
CA LEU A 484 12.19 -15.96 22.71
C LEU A 484 11.63 -17.38 22.70
N GLN A 485 12.02 -18.20 21.70
CA GLN A 485 11.57 -19.60 21.61
C GLN A 485 11.99 -20.41 22.83
N TYR A 486 13.22 -20.25 23.33
CA TYR A 486 13.68 -20.93 24.55
C TYR A 486 12.85 -20.54 25.78
N MET A 487 12.54 -19.25 25.94
CA MET A 487 11.81 -18.73 27.10
C MET A 487 10.31 -18.99 27.09
N THR A 488 9.68 -19.18 25.92
CA THR A 488 8.22 -19.24 25.80
C THR A 488 7.67 -20.46 25.05
N GLY A 489 8.52 -21.18 24.31
CA GLY A 489 8.12 -22.24 23.38
C GLY A 489 7.65 -21.76 22.00
N PHE A 490 7.32 -20.48 21.85
CA PHE A 490 6.76 -19.92 20.62
C PHE A 490 7.77 -19.93 19.46
N THR A 491 7.39 -20.51 18.32
CA THR A 491 8.28 -20.75 17.16
C THR A 491 8.00 -19.85 15.94
N GLY A 492 7.03 -18.94 16.05
CA GLY A 492 6.70 -17.95 15.02
C GLY A 492 7.81 -16.93 14.79
N SER A 493 7.82 -16.24 13.64
CA SER A 493 8.89 -15.30 13.23
C SER A 493 8.69 -13.85 13.69
N ALA A 494 7.54 -13.51 14.26
CA ALA A 494 7.27 -12.20 14.83
C ALA A 494 6.77 -12.34 16.28
N GLY A 495 7.47 -11.72 17.23
CA GLY A 495 7.08 -11.79 18.64
C GLY A 495 7.93 -10.90 19.55
N MET A 496 7.35 -10.49 20.67
CA MET A 496 8.07 -9.84 21.77
C MET A 496 7.45 -10.27 23.09
N ALA A 497 8.25 -10.85 23.97
CA ALA A 497 7.83 -11.25 25.31
C ALA A 497 8.31 -10.27 26.38
N VAL A 498 7.55 -10.20 27.46
CA VAL A 498 7.92 -9.51 28.70
C VAL A 498 7.67 -10.45 29.87
N VAL A 499 8.68 -10.62 30.72
CA VAL A 499 8.54 -11.26 32.03
C VAL A 499 8.62 -10.18 33.10
N THR A 500 7.67 -10.18 34.03
CA THR A 500 7.73 -9.38 35.27
C THR A 500 7.94 -10.31 36.46
N ASN A 501 8.13 -9.73 37.64
CA ASN A 501 8.21 -10.49 38.90
C ASN A 501 6.94 -11.32 39.22
N THR A 502 5.81 -11.10 38.55
CA THR A 502 4.51 -11.75 38.85
C THR A 502 3.71 -12.23 37.63
N GLN A 503 4.04 -11.78 36.41
CA GLN A 503 3.31 -12.10 35.18
C GLN A 503 4.27 -12.33 34.01
N GLN A 504 3.76 -12.86 32.91
CA GLN A 504 4.48 -13.03 31.65
C GLN A 504 3.52 -12.89 30.46
N ALA A 505 3.93 -12.17 29.41
CA ALA A 505 3.09 -11.85 28.27
C ALA A 505 3.88 -11.83 26.96
N LEU A 506 3.27 -12.28 25.86
CA LEU A 506 3.87 -12.27 24.51
C LEU A 506 2.94 -11.57 23.52
N TRP A 507 3.46 -10.52 22.85
CA TRP A 507 2.80 -9.85 21.73
C TRP A 507 3.23 -10.47 20.41
N THR A 508 2.27 -10.86 19.57
CA THR A 508 2.50 -11.30 18.18
C THR A 508 1.36 -10.82 17.26
N ASP A 509 1.54 -10.90 15.95
CA ASP A 509 0.59 -10.44 14.93
C ASP A 509 -0.34 -11.57 14.40
N GLY A 510 -1.30 -11.19 13.56
CA GLY A 510 -2.41 -12.06 13.12
C GLY A 510 -2.01 -13.35 12.43
N ARG A 511 -0.79 -13.44 11.88
CA ARG A 511 -0.23 -14.67 11.29
C ARG A 511 -0.01 -15.78 12.32
N TYR A 512 0.03 -15.41 13.61
CA TYR A 512 0.51 -16.23 14.70
C TYR A 512 -0.46 -16.37 15.86
N PHE A 513 -1.71 -15.90 15.76
CA PHE A 513 -2.69 -16.02 16.85
C PHE A 513 -2.99 -17.48 17.21
N LEU A 514 -3.30 -18.33 16.22
CA LEU A 514 -3.56 -19.76 16.44
C LEU A 514 -2.31 -20.52 16.91
N GLN A 515 -1.15 -20.18 16.35
CA GLN A 515 0.13 -20.79 16.72
C GLN A 515 0.53 -20.44 18.15
N GLY A 516 0.49 -19.15 18.52
CA GLY A 516 0.81 -18.68 19.87
C GLY A 516 -0.11 -19.27 20.93
N ASP A 517 -1.41 -19.44 20.62
CA ASP A 517 -2.33 -20.05 21.57
C ASP A 517 -2.07 -21.56 21.76
N SER A 518 -1.51 -22.23 20.75
CA SER A 518 -1.18 -23.66 20.80
C SER A 518 0.17 -23.97 21.44
N GLU A 519 1.20 -23.13 21.21
CA GLU A 519 2.58 -23.39 21.63
C GLU A 519 2.93 -22.90 23.05
N LEU A 520 2.35 -21.79 23.52
CA LEU A 520 2.65 -21.20 24.84
C LEU A 520 1.96 -21.97 25.99
N ASP A 521 2.62 -22.23 27.13
CA ASP A 521 1.91 -22.69 28.34
C ASP A 521 0.87 -21.67 28.85
N CYS A 522 0.00 -22.09 29.76
CA CYS A 522 -1.13 -21.29 30.24
C CYS A 522 -0.75 -20.16 31.22
N ASP A 523 0.49 -20.09 31.69
CA ASP A 523 0.95 -18.96 32.51
C ASP A 523 1.23 -17.72 31.63
N TRP A 524 1.46 -17.91 30.31
CA TRP A 524 1.66 -16.82 29.34
C TRP A 524 0.35 -16.17 28.86
N LEU A 525 0.26 -14.86 29.03
CA LEU A 525 -0.74 -14.02 28.38
C LEU A 525 -0.39 -13.83 26.88
N LEU A 526 -1.25 -14.30 25.98
CA LEU A 526 -1.12 -14.08 24.54
C LEU A 526 -1.78 -12.74 24.16
N MET A 527 -0.96 -11.77 23.77
CA MET A 527 -1.41 -10.42 23.39
C MET A 527 -1.53 -10.34 21.86
N LYS A 528 -2.76 -10.47 21.35
CA LYS A 528 -3.08 -10.46 19.92
C LYS A 528 -2.95 -9.06 19.31
N LYS A 529 -1.74 -8.67 18.89
CA LYS A 529 -1.42 -7.31 18.44
C LYS A 529 -2.28 -6.90 17.24
N GLY A 530 -2.92 -5.73 17.35
CA GLY A 530 -3.75 -5.15 16.30
C GLY A 530 -5.24 -5.49 16.42
N GLN A 531 -5.64 -6.26 17.44
CA GLN A 531 -7.05 -6.37 17.84
C GLN A 531 -7.43 -5.26 18.82
N ASP A 532 -8.69 -4.82 18.76
CA ASP A 532 -9.21 -3.76 19.61
C ASP A 532 -9.14 -4.13 21.10
N GLY A 533 -8.77 -3.15 21.94
CA GLY A 533 -8.63 -3.32 23.38
C GLY A 533 -7.35 -4.02 23.85
N VAL A 534 -6.53 -4.59 22.96
CA VAL A 534 -5.22 -5.15 23.32
C VAL A 534 -4.20 -4.00 23.53
N PRO A 535 -3.67 -3.79 24.76
CA PRO A 535 -2.74 -2.71 25.03
C PRO A 535 -1.40 -2.94 24.31
N THR A 536 -0.71 -1.85 23.99
CA THR A 536 0.71 -1.94 23.62
C THR A 536 1.53 -2.46 24.81
N MET A 537 2.70 -3.05 24.52
CA MET A 537 3.60 -3.56 25.55
C MET A 537 3.99 -2.49 26.59
N THR A 538 4.20 -1.24 26.16
CA THR A 538 4.54 -0.11 27.06
C THR A 538 3.35 0.33 27.90
N GLU A 539 2.13 0.32 27.37
CA GLU A 539 0.91 0.57 28.15
C GLU A 539 0.66 -0.53 29.19
N TRP A 540 0.82 -1.80 28.80
CA TRP A 540 0.68 -2.92 29.73
C TRP A 540 1.71 -2.85 30.86
N LEU A 541 2.99 -2.62 30.55
CA LEU A 541 4.03 -2.38 31.55
C LEU A 541 3.65 -1.24 32.51
N ARG A 542 3.12 -0.14 31.98
CA ARG A 542 2.69 1.02 32.78
C ARG A 542 1.43 0.80 33.62
N SER A 543 0.63 -0.22 33.31
CA SER A 543 -0.52 -0.65 34.11
C SER A 543 -0.18 -1.73 35.14
N THR A 544 0.89 -2.50 34.91
CA THR A 544 1.28 -3.67 35.71
C THR A 544 2.39 -3.37 36.72
N LEU A 545 3.25 -2.38 36.45
CA LEU A 545 4.40 -1.99 37.29
C LEU A 545 4.16 -0.66 38.04
N ASN A 546 5.00 -0.38 39.04
CA ASN A 546 4.95 0.85 39.83
C ASN A 546 5.75 1.97 39.18
N GLY A 547 5.40 3.23 39.48
CA GLY A 547 6.20 4.38 39.05
C GLY A 547 7.63 4.30 39.61
N GLY A 548 8.62 4.54 38.75
CA GLY A 548 10.05 4.39 39.09
C GLY A 548 10.65 3.00 38.80
N ASP A 549 9.83 2.00 38.48
CA ASP A 549 10.32 0.64 38.21
C ASP A 549 11.26 0.56 37.00
N ARG A 550 12.18 -0.42 37.05
CA ARG A 550 13.28 -0.59 36.10
C ARG A 550 13.00 -1.74 35.15
N VAL A 551 12.92 -1.43 33.85
CA VAL A 551 12.65 -2.40 32.78
C VAL A 551 13.95 -2.69 32.03
N GLY A 552 14.40 -3.95 32.04
CA GLY A 552 15.66 -4.36 31.42
C GLY A 552 15.48 -4.90 30.00
N ALA A 553 16.48 -4.71 29.15
CA ALA A 553 16.59 -5.41 27.87
C ALA A 553 18.06 -5.47 27.40
N ASP A 554 18.37 -6.43 26.52
CA ASP A 554 19.66 -6.48 25.83
C ASP A 554 19.68 -5.42 24.70
N PRO A 555 20.60 -4.43 24.75
CA PRO A 555 20.66 -3.36 23.77
C PRO A 555 21.07 -3.84 22.38
N ARG A 556 21.62 -5.05 22.23
CA ARG A 556 21.93 -5.64 20.91
C ARG A 556 20.69 -6.15 20.18
N LEU A 557 19.60 -6.43 20.89
CA LEU A 557 18.43 -7.12 20.35
C LEU A 557 17.21 -6.21 20.12
N LEU A 558 17.28 -4.93 20.48
CA LEU A 558 16.25 -3.92 20.21
C LEU A 558 16.78 -2.77 19.35
N ALA A 559 16.10 -2.51 18.22
CA ALA A 559 16.42 -1.43 17.29
C ALA A 559 16.48 -0.08 18.01
N ALA A 560 17.36 0.82 17.58
CA ALA A 560 17.59 2.10 18.24
C ALA A 560 16.32 2.94 18.37
N ASP A 561 15.49 2.99 17.32
CA ASP A 561 14.22 3.72 17.34
C ASP A 561 13.18 3.06 18.24
N THR A 562 13.04 1.73 18.21
CA THR A 562 12.18 0.97 19.13
C THR A 562 12.56 1.20 20.59
N TRP A 563 13.87 1.19 20.91
CA TRP A 563 14.37 1.48 22.26
C TRP A 563 13.99 2.90 22.70
N LYS A 564 14.18 3.89 21.83
CA LYS A 564 13.81 5.30 22.11
C LYS A 564 12.31 5.43 22.39
N THR A 565 11.46 4.89 21.53
CA THR A 565 9.99 4.90 21.73
C THR A 565 9.60 4.24 23.06
N PHE A 566 10.18 3.08 23.39
CA PHE A 566 9.90 2.42 24.67
C PHE A 566 10.36 3.24 25.87
N ALA A 567 11.56 3.84 25.81
CA ALA A 567 12.07 4.70 26.87
C ALA A 567 11.20 5.96 27.07
N GLU A 568 10.78 6.60 25.98
CA GLU A 568 9.90 7.78 25.99
C GLU A 568 8.50 7.45 26.53
N ASP A 569 7.95 6.27 26.18
CA ASP A 569 6.65 5.81 26.68
C ASP A 569 6.71 5.47 28.18
N LEU A 570 7.70 4.69 28.61
CA LEU A 570 7.86 4.25 30.00
C LEU A 570 8.12 5.44 30.94
N ALA A 571 8.87 6.46 30.48
CA ALA A 571 9.11 7.69 31.22
C ALA A 571 7.82 8.46 31.56
N LYS A 572 6.70 8.24 30.84
CA LYS A 572 5.38 8.82 31.16
C LYS A 572 4.79 8.31 32.49
N SER A 573 5.35 7.23 33.04
CA SER A 573 5.07 6.72 34.39
C SER A 573 6.34 6.67 35.27
N GLU A 574 7.33 7.54 35.01
CA GLU A 574 8.61 7.62 35.77
C GLU A 574 9.48 6.34 35.72
N MET A 575 9.11 5.33 34.92
CA MET A 575 9.84 4.08 34.77
C MET A 575 11.11 4.28 33.92
N VAL A 576 12.12 3.44 34.15
CA VAL A 576 13.45 3.58 33.51
C VAL A 576 13.79 2.34 32.68
N MET A 577 14.07 2.56 31.39
CA MET A 577 14.60 1.53 30.49
C MET A 577 16.11 1.33 30.72
N VAL A 578 16.55 0.10 30.98
CA VAL A 578 17.92 -0.22 31.41
C VAL A 578 18.59 -1.19 30.44
N ALA A 579 19.66 -0.73 29.79
CA ALA A 579 20.52 -1.58 28.96
C ALA A 579 21.29 -2.61 29.81
N LYS A 580 21.17 -3.89 29.46
CA LYS A 580 21.94 -4.99 30.06
C LYS A 580 22.76 -5.69 28.96
N GLU A 581 24.04 -5.36 28.83
CA GLU A 581 24.94 -5.96 27.82
C GLU A 581 25.18 -7.47 28.05
N THR A 582 24.90 -8.00 29.23
CA THR A 582 24.76 -9.45 29.46
C THR A 582 23.29 -9.82 29.32
N ASN A 583 22.96 -10.65 28.33
CA ASN A 583 21.60 -11.13 28.15
C ASN A 583 21.23 -12.08 29.29
N LEU A 584 20.08 -11.85 29.95
CA LEU A 584 19.67 -12.69 31.09
C LEU A 584 19.16 -14.06 30.67
N VAL A 585 18.63 -14.21 29.45
CA VAL A 585 18.23 -15.53 28.91
C VAL A 585 19.46 -16.42 28.73
N ASP A 586 20.59 -15.85 28.30
CA ASP A 586 21.84 -16.58 28.10
C ASP A 586 22.46 -17.13 29.40
N LEU A 587 21.99 -16.66 30.56
CA LEU A 587 22.42 -17.14 31.88
C LEU A 587 21.58 -18.30 32.41
N VAL A 588 20.32 -18.41 31.96
CA VAL A 588 19.37 -19.46 32.36
C VAL A 588 19.16 -20.52 31.26
N TRP A 589 19.69 -20.31 30.05
CA TRP A 589 19.74 -21.33 28.99
C TRP A 589 20.95 -22.25 29.22
N PRO A 590 20.77 -23.55 29.54
CA PRO A 590 21.88 -24.48 29.75
C PRO A 590 22.83 -24.48 28.55
N THR A 591 24.13 -24.35 28.81
CA THR A 591 25.15 -24.20 27.76
C THR A 591 25.21 -25.40 26.81
N GLU A 592 24.91 -26.60 27.32
CA GLU A 592 24.84 -27.85 26.54
C GLU A 592 23.60 -27.93 25.64
N GLU A 593 22.54 -27.16 25.92
CA GLU A 593 21.30 -27.11 25.13
C GLU A 593 21.27 -25.97 24.12
N ARG A 594 22.11 -24.94 24.31
CA ARG A 594 22.17 -23.78 23.43
C ARG A 594 22.94 -24.11 22.14
N PRO A 595 22.34 -23.96 20.95
CA PRO A 595 23.05 -24.21 19.69
C PRO A 595 24.31 -23.33 19.57
N PRO A 596 25.44 -23.85 19.07
CA PRO A 596 26.63 -23.05 18.80
C PRO A 596 26.40 -22.11 17.61
N TYR A 597 27.11 -20.99 17.58
CA TYR A 597 27.14 -20.13 16.40
C TYR A 597 27.69 -20.87 15.17
N PRO A 598 27.11 -20.71 13.97
CA PRO A 598 27.58 -21.38 12.75
C PRO A 598 29.03 -21.04 12.40
N GLN A 599 29.85 -22.06 12.17
CA GLN A 599 31.29 -21.93 11.88
C GLN A 599 31.65 -22.05 10.40
N GLN A 600 30.65 -22.17 9.52
CA GLN A 600 30.88 -22.36 8.07
C GLN A 600 31.59 -21.15 7.45
N PRO A 601 32.49 -21.38 6.47
CA PRO A 601 33.24 -20.32 5.80
C PRO A 601 32.34 -19.48 4.89
N ILE A 602 32.73 -18.21 4.71
CA ILE A 602 32.10 -17.35 3.71
C ILE A 602 32.71 -17.58 2.33
N TYR A 603 31.91 -17.34 1.29
CA TYR A 603 32.28 -17.57 -0.10
C TYR A 603 31.88 -16.39 -1.00
N ILE A 604 32.50 -16.33 -2.18
CA ILE A 604 32.32 -15.24 -3.14
C ILE A 604 31.02 -15.45 -3.93
N HIS A 605 30.29 -14.37 -4.18
CA HIS A 605 29.22 -14.32 -5.17
C HIS A 605 29.81 -13.87 -6.51
N ASP A 606 30.03 -14.82 -7.42
CA ASP A 606 30.72 -14.57 -8.69
C ASP A 606 30.08 -13.41 -9.49
N LEU A 607 30.92 -12.63 -10.17
CA LEU A 607 30.48 -11.46 -10.96
C LEU A 607 29.44 -11.79 -12.05
N GLN A 608 29.43 -13.04 -12.55
CA GLN A 608 28.40 -13.54 -13.49
C GLN A 608 26.97 -13.53 -12.92
N PHE A 609 26.84 -13.51 -11.58
CA PHE A 609 25.59 -13.42 -10.86
C PHE A 609 25.42 -12.04 -10.21
N ALA A 610 26.47 -11.53 -9.57
CA ALA A 610 26.41 -10.25 -8.85
C ALA A 610 26.29 -9.02 -9.78
N GLY A 611 26.58 -9.16 -11.07
CA GLY A 611 26.51 -8.11 -12.10
C GLY A 611 27.60 -7.05 -12.00
N GLU A 612 27.86 -6.56 -10.79
CA GLU A 612 28.79 -5.48 -10.50
C GLU A 612 29.82 -5.86 -9.45
N LYS A 613 30.97 -5.20 -9.49
CA LYS A 613 32.07 -5.37 -8.53
C LYS A 613 31.78 -4.67 -7.19
N TRP A 614 32.33 -5.21 -6.09
CA TRP A 614 32.12 -4.64 -4.76
C TRP A 614 32.73 -3.23 -4.62
N GLU A 615 33.85 -2.98 -5.29
CA GLU A 615 34.53 -1.68 -5.32
C GLU A 615 33.62 -0.59 -5.93
N LYS A 616 32.79 -0.93 -6.94
CA LYS A 616 31.82 -0.01 -7.55
C LYS A 616 30.68 0.30 -6.57
N LYS A 617 30.12 -0.73 -5.92
CA LYS A 617 29.08 -0.58 -4.89
C LYS A 617 29.57 0.31 -3.74
N VAL A 618 30.80 0.11 -3.26
CA VAL A 618 31.42 0.98 -2.24
C VAL A 618 31.63 2.41 -2.72
N ALA A 619 32.02 2.63 -3.98
CA ALA A 619 32.15 3.98 -4.54
C ALA A 619 30.81 4.74 -4.59
N GLU A 620 29.72 4.06 -4.94
CA GLU A 620 28.37 4.61 -4.93
C GLU A 620 27.87 4.89 -3.50
N VAL A 621 28.11 3.97 -2.55
CA VAL A 621 27.85 4.21 -1.12
C VAL A 621 28.60 5.43 -0.59
N ARG A 622 29.88 5.61 -0.97
CA ARG A 622 30.67 6.81 -0.62
C ARG A 622 30.10 8.08 -1.25
N SER A 623 29.50 8.02 -2.44
CA SER A 623 28.75 9.15 -3.03
C SER A 623 27.56 9.56 -2.14
N GLU A 624 26.76 8.60 -1.67
CA GLU A 624 25.63 8.91 -0.78
C GLU A 624 26.09 9.42 0.58
N MET A 625 27.18 8.87 1.14
CA MET A 625 27.83 9.42 2.34
C MET A 625 28.24 10.88 2.15
N ILE A 626 28.83 11.24 1.01
CA ILE A 626 29.23 12.63 0.69
C ILE A 626 28.00 13.55 0.63
N LYS A 627 26.88 13.11 0.01
CA LYS A 627 25.62 13.88 -0.01
C LYS A 627 25.04 14.11 1.39
N ALA A 628 25.11 13.10 2.27
CA ALA A 628 24.68 13.20 3.67
C ALA A 628 25.67 14.00 4.56
N GLY A 629 26.86 14.33 4.05
CA GLY A 629 27.94 14.95 4.81
C GLY A 629 28.53 14.02 5.88
N ALA A 630 28.48 12.71 5.68
CA ALA A 630 28.97 11.69 6.60
C ALA A 630 30.43 11.32 6.35
N ASP A 631 31.17 11.03 7.43
CA ASP A 631 32.57 10.60 7.37
C ASP A 631 32.69 9.06 7.41
N LEU A 632 31.74 8.40 8.11
CA LEU A 632 31.59 6.95 8.20
C LEU A 632 30.14 6.53 7.95
N LEU A 633 29.94 5.32 7.43
CA LEU A 633 28.69 4.56 7.47
C LEU A 633 28.94 3.25 8.22
N VAL A 634 28.04 2.87 9.13
CA VAL A 634 28.04 1.55 9.78
C VAL A 634 26.91 0.71 9.20
N VAL A 635 27.27 -0.33 8.46
CA VAL A 635 26.35 -1.32 7.88
C VAL A 635 26.13 -2.46 8.87
N THR A 636 24.89 -2.64 9.31
CA THR A 636 24.52 -3.57 10.41
C THR A 636 23.67 -4.76 9.98
N ALA A 637 23.04 -4.73 8.80
CA ALA A 637 22.22 -5.84 8.31
C ALA A 637 23.08 -6.87 7.55
N MET A 638 22.86 -8.17 7.78
CA MET A 638 23.72 -9.22 7.22
C MET A 638 23.62 -9.35 5.69
N ASP A 639 22.46 -9.05 5.13
CA ASP A 639 22.18 -9.00 3.69
C ASP A 639 22.81 -7.78 3.01
N GLU A 640 22.79 -6.61 3.65
CA GLU A 640 23.53 -5.44 3.18
C GLU A 640 25.05 -5.71 3.14
N VAL A 641 25.61 -6.33 4.18
CA VAL A 641 27.03 -6.72 4.24
C VAL A 641 27.38 -7.75 3.15
N ALA A 642 26.53 -8.76 2.97
CA ALA A 642 26.69 -9.78 1.92
C ALA A 642 26.61 -9.16 0.50
N TRP A 643 25.64 -8.28 0.24
CA TRP A 643 25.46 -7.65 -1.06
C TRP A 643 26.57 -6.65 -1.40
N LEU A 644 26.99 -5.83 -0.44
CA LEU A 644 27.99 -4.77 -0.64
C LEU A 644 29.35 -5.35 -1.04
N LEU A 645 29.77 -6.46 -0.43
CA LEU A 645 31.07 -7.09 -0.65
C LEU A 645 31.07 -8.23 -1.68
N ASN A 646 29.92 -8.52 -2.31
CA ASN A 646 29.71 -9.72 -3.14
C ASN A 646 30.14 -11.01 -2.43
N LEU A 647 29.72 -11.16 -1.17
CA LEU A 647 29.96 -12.33 -0.35
C LEU A 647 28.64 -13.01 0.00
N ARG A 648 28.70 -14.30 0.35
CA ARG A 648 27.59 -15.08 0.86
C ARG A 648 28.07 -16.03 1.96
N GLY A 649 27.13 -16.49 2.76
CA GLY A 649 27.35 -17.40 3.87
C GLY A 649 26.25 -18.45 3.98
N SER A 650 26.17 -19.06 5.15
CA SER A 650 25.15 -20.04 5.52
C SER A 650 24.89 -20.00 7.04
N ASP A 651 24.96 -18.80 7.64
CA ASP A 651 24.73 -18.65 9.09
C ASP A 651 23.23 -18.73 9.40
N VAL A 652 22.39 -18.28 8.46
CA VAL A 652 20.94 -18.49 8.47
C VAL A 652 20.62 -19.66 7.53
N PRO A 653 19.93 -20.74 7.97
CA PRO A 653 19.75 -21.94 7.15
C PRO A 653 19.08 -21.72 5.79
N THR A 654 18.17 -20.74 5.68
CA THR A 654 17.38 -20.48 4.46
C THR A 654 17.75 -19.17 3.76
N THR A 655 18.75 -18.45 4.27
CA THR A 655 19.18 -17.15 3.72
C THR A 655 20.71 -17.12 3.64
N PRO A 656 21.32 -16.90 2.47
CA PRO A 656 22.76 -17.09 2.23
C PRO A 656 23.64 -15.94 2.77
N VAL A 657 23.41 -15.53 4.02
CA VAL A 657 24.10 -14.43 4.71
C VAL A 657 25.03 -14.95 5.82
N PHE A 658 25.84 -14.05 6.38
CA PHE A 658 26.78 -14.34 7.46
C PHE A 658 26.81 -13.21 8.49
N ARG A 659 27.15 -13.56 9.73
CA ARG A 659 27.25 -12.59 10.82
C ARG A 659 28.49 -11.71 10.67
N GLY A 660 28.30 -10.41 10.48
CA GLY A 660 29.37 -9.43 10.38
C GLY A 660 28.88 -8.00 10.14
N TYR A 661 29.72 -7.01 10.48
CA TYR A 661 29.46 -5.58 10.28
C TYR A 661 30.46 -5.00 9.28
N VAL A 662 30.08 -3.98 8.51
CA VAL A 662 31.01 -3.21 7.68
C VAL A 662 31.01 -1.75 8.11
N VAL A 663 32.18 -1.18 8.33
CA VAL A 663 32.38 0.27 8.48
C VAL A 663 33.02 0.80 7.21
N VAL A 664 32.27 1.62 6.46
CA VAL A 664 32.78 2.31 5.26
C VAL A 664 33.24 3.70 5.68
N SER A 665 34.46 4.07 5.32
CA SER A 665 34.95 5.45 5.38
C SER A 665 35.19 6.01 3.99
N ARG A 666 35.64 7.27 3.91
CA ARG A 666 36.01 7.92 2.64
C ARG A 666 37.17 7.24 1.88
N GLY A 667 37.98 6.40 2.54
CA GLY A 667 39.16 5.76 1.92
C GLY A 667 39.56 4.39 2.48
N GLU A 668 38.70 3.78 3.30
CA GLU A 668 38.92 2.46 3.91
C GLU A 668 37.57 1.74 4.02
N VAL A 669 37.59 0.41 3.96
CA VAL A 669 36.45 -0.47 4.28
C VAL A 669 36.92 -1.46 5.34
N GLU A 670 36.24 -1.52 6.48
CA GLU A 670 36.59 -2.39 7.61
C GLU A 670 35.46 -3.42 7.83
N LEU A 671 35.75 -4.71 7.71
CA LEU A 671 34.81 -5.82 7.90
C LEU A 671 35.07 -6.52 9.24
N PHE A 672 34.06 -6.53 10.09
CA PHE A 672 34.04 -7.18 11.39
C PHE A 672 33.40 -8.56 11.28
N VAL A 673 34.19 -9.62 11.33
CA VAL A 673 33.73 -11.00 11.06
C VAL A 673 34.52 -12.01 11.91
N PRO A 674 33.95 -13.19 12.24
CA PRO A 674 34.74 -14.27 12.85
C PRO A 674 35.87 -14.69 11.89
N SER A 675 37.13 -14.57 12.34
CA SER A 675 38.31 -14.74 11.47
C SER A 675 38.43 -16.13 10.84
N ASN A 676 37.89 -17.16 11.48
CA ASN A 676 37.83 -18.53 10.97
C ASN A 676 36.89 -18.72 9.77
N LYS A 677 36.07 -17.71 9.41
CA LYS A 677 35.22 -17.75 8.21
C LYS A 677 35.94 -17.32 6.93
N ILE A 678 37.08 -16.63 7.03
CA ILE A 678 37.84 -16.15 5.87
C ILE A 678 38.57 -17.30 5.19
N THR A 679 38.35 -17.46 3.89
CA THR A 679 39.08 -18.41 3.03
C THR A 679 40.13 -17.69 2.20
N ALA A 680 41.14 -18.41 1.68
CA ALA A 680 42.16 -17.84 0.80
C ALA A 680 41.58 -17.24 -0.51
N ALA A 681 40.39 -17.69 -0.95
CA ALA A 681 39.68 -17.09 -2.07
C ALA A 681 39.09 -15.71 -1.70
N VAL A 682 38.47 -15.61 -0.52
CA VAL A 682 37.93 -14.34 0.01
C VAL A 682 39.06 -13.35 0.32
N ASP A 683 40.18 -13.83 0.85
CA ASP A 683 41.42 -13.07 1.08
C ASP A 683 41.90 -12.34 -0.19
N LEU A 684 41.92 -13.07 -1.31
CA LEU A 684 42.26 -12.53 -2.63
C LEU A 684 41.18 -11.59 -3.19
N HIS A 685 39.89 -11.94 -3.05
CA HIS A 685 38.75 -11.15 -3.57
C HIS A 685 38.61 -9.78 -2.92
N LEU A 686 38.89 -9.69 -1.61
CA LEU A 686 38.84 -8.44 -0.84
C LEU A 686 40.19 -7.72 -0.75
N ASN A 687 41.27 -8.26 -1.33
CA ASN A 687 42.63 -7.73 -1.24
C ASN A 687 43.03 -7.43 0.23
N ILE A 688 42.80 -8.41 1.12
CA ILE A 688 42.76 -8.19 2.56
C ILE A 688 44.09 -7.63 3.10
N ASN A 689 44.00 -6.53 3.85
CA ASN A 689 45.13 -5.83 4.47
C ASN A 689 46.26 -5.41 3.49
N GLN A 690 46.02 -5.45 2.17
CA GLN A 690 46.98 -5.10 1.11
C GLN A 690 46.63 -3.74 0.47
N CYS A 691 46.34 -2.78 1.35
CA CYS A 691 45.88 -1.43 0.98
C CYS A 691 46.99 -0.61 0.31
N GLY A 692 46.74 -0.17 -0.92
CA GLY A 692 47.68 0.59 -1.76
C GLY A 692 46.93 1.46 -2.77
N ASP A 693 47.34 1.44 -4.04
CA ASP A 693 46.62 2.13 -5.13
C ASP A 693 45.28 1.43 -5.52
N GLN A 694 45.00 0.25 -4.94
CA GLN A 694 43.77 -0.51 -5.11
C GLN A 694 42.97 -0.53 -3.81
N GLU A 695 41.64 -0.56 -3.92
CA GLU A 695 40.76 -0.80 -2.77
C GLU A 695 41.12 -2.13 -2.08
N CYS A 696 40.89 -2.16 -0.76
CA CYS A 696 41.15 -3.27 0.12
C CYS A 696 40.05 -3.33 1.17
N VAL A 697 39.93 -4.48 1.85
CA VAL A 697 39.16 -4.56 3.10
C VAL A 697 40.11 -4.89 4.25
N VAL A 698 39.99 -4.12 5.34
CA VAL A 698 40.63 -4.40 6.62
C VAL A 698 39.75 -5.37 7.40
N ILE A 699 40.32 -6.45 7.94
CA ILE A 699 39.57 -7.42 8.76
C ILE A 699 39.78 -7.16 10.24
N SER A 700 38.68 -6.98 10.97
CA SER A 700 38.65 -6.84 12.42
C SER A 700 37.82 -7.98 13.06
N PRO A 701 38.13 -8.41 14.31
CA PRO A 701 37.35 -9.44 14.99
C PRO A 701 35.92 -8.97 15.26
N TYR A 702 34.92 -9.81 14.97
CA TYR A 702 33.49 -9.50 15.15
C TYR A 702 33.15 -8.78 16.47
N SER A 703 33.71 -9.24 17.60
CA SER A 703 33.42 -8.70 18.94
C SER A 703 33.93 -7.28 19.19
N THR A 704 34.83 -6.75 18.36
CA THR A 704 35.50 -5.45 18.60
C THR A 704 34.74 -4.25 18.03
N ILE A 705 33.62 -4.46 17.32
CA ILE A 705 32.83 -3.39 16.69
C ILE A 705 32.39 -2.31 17.68
N LEU A 706 31.86 -2.69 18.86
CA LEU A 706 31.38 -1.71 19.84
C LEU A 706 32.54 -0.86 20.39
N ASP A 707 33.71 -1.45 20.61
CA ASP A 707 34.90 -0.74 21.10
C ASP A 707 35.48 0.19 20.03
N ARG A 708 35.48 -0.25 18.76
CA ARG A 708 35.82 0.57 17.59
C ARG A 708 34.92 1.81 17.46
N LEU A 709 33.62 1.68 17.75
CA LEU A 709 32.66 2.79 17.72
C LEU A 709 32.82 3.70 18.95
N ARG A 710 32.98 3.14 20.15
CA ARG A 710 33.26 3.88 21.40
C ARG A 710 34.54 4.72 21.27
N ALA A 711 35.57 4.20 20.59
CA ALA A 711 36.83 4.89 20.32
C ALA A 711 36.68 6.15 19.44
N LEU A 712 35.58 6.31 18.70
CA LEU A 712 35.32 7.52 17.90
C LEU A 712 35.21 8.79 18.77
N LYS A 713 34.95 8.67 20.08
CA LYS A 713 34.87 9.80 21.01
C LYS A 713 36.12 10.67 21.03
N VAL A 714 37.30 10.07 20.86
CA VAL A 714 38.59 10.79 20.86
C VAL A 714 39.12 11.09 19.45
N ASN A 715 38.47 10.59 18.40
CA ASN A 715 38.88 10.82 17.02
C ASN A 715 38.29 12.14 16.48
N ALA A 716 39.10 13.20 16.44
CA ALA A 716 38.68 14.52 15.98
C ALA A 716 38.41 14.62 14.46
N ASN A 717 38.90 13.67 13.65
CA ASN A 717 38.74 13.69 12.19
C ASN A 717 37.38 13.14 11.73
N ILE A 718 36.67 12.41 12.58
CA ILE A 718 35.33 11.90 12.32
C ILE A 718 34.34 12.81 13.05
N THR A 719 33.53 13.53 12.28
CA THR A 719 32.52 14.47 12.78
C THR A 719 31.11 13.90 12.67
N LYS A 720 30.81 13.11 11.62
CA LYS A 720 29.50 12.49 11.41
C LYS A 720 29.61 11.02 11.04
N VAL A 721 28.79 10.19 11.68
CA VAL A 721 28.67 8.75 11.50
C VAL A 721 27.23 8.42 11.13
N LEU A 722 27.02 7.90 9.93
CA LEU A 722 25.73 7.47 9.43
C LEU A 722 25.39 6.08 9.98
N LEU A 723 24.19 5.96 10.54
CA LEU A 723 23.60 4.75 11.07
C LEU A 723 22.26 4.49 10.39
N GLY A 724 21.98 3.23 10.05
CA GLY A 724 20.69 2.84 9.49
C GLY A 724 19.53 3.15 10.46
N SER A 725 18.55 3.92 10.00
CA SER A 725 17.26 4.10 10.67
C SER A 725 16.39 2.84 10.55
N LYS A 726 15.30 2.77 11.33
CA LYS A 726 14.17 1.93 10.91
C LYS A 726 13.70 2.36 9.51
N TYR A 727 13.36 1.40 8.65
CA TYR A 727 12.77 1.66 7.34
C TYR A 727 12.03 0.39 6.86
N SER A 728 10.72 0.49 6.63
CA SER A 728 9.86 -0.67 6.41
C SER A 728 9.98 -1.67 7.59
N TYR A 729 10.15 -2.95 7.32
CA TYR A 729 10.48 -3.99 8.29
C TYR A 729 11.99 -4.14 8.60
N SER A 730 12.87 -3.30 8.02
CA SER A 730 14.26 -3.21 8.48
C SER A 730 14.34 -2.44 9.81
N GLY A 731 14.97 -3.06 10.81
CA GLY A 731 15.15 -2.47 12.14
C GLY A 731 16.27 -1.43 12.24
N GLY A 732 17.09 -1.26 11.20
CA GLY A 732 18.25 -0.36 11.24
C GLY A 732 19.35 -0.81 12.21
N ALA A 733 19.99 0.14 12.87
CA ALA A 733 21.04 -0.13 13.86
C ALA A 733 20.47 -0.55 15.22
N SER A 734 21.17 -1.45 15.92
CA SER A 734 20.83 -1.83 17.30
C SER A 734 21.04 -0.66 18.25
N TYR A 735 20.31 -0.63 19.37
CA TYR A 735 20.58 0.35 20.40
C TYR A 735 22.02 0.26 20.94
N ALA A 736 22.64 -0.93 20.93
CA ALA A 736 24.06 -1.11 21.25
C ALA A 736 24.98 -0.40 20.25
N VAL A 737 24.80 -0.58 18.93
CA VAL A 737 25.59 0.11 17.90
C VAL A 737 25.35 1.63 17.96
N TYR A 738 24.08 2.04 18.07
CA TYR A 738 23.69 3.45 18.19
C TYR A 738 24.33 4.12 19.40
N SER A 739 24.20 3.52 20.59
CA SER A 739 24.73 4.10 21.83
C SER A 739 26.27 4.07 21.91
N ALA A 740 26.92 3.12 21.23
CA ALA A 740 28.38 3.04 21.14
C ALA A 740 29.01 4.19 20.32
N VAL A 741 28.33 4.69 19.29
CA VAL A 741 28.73 5.94 18.60
C VAL A 741 28.53 7.14 19.55
N PRO A 742 29.46 8.11 19.64
CA PRO A 742 29.26 9.32 20.45
C PRO A 742 28.05 10.13 19.97
N GLU A 743 27.24 10.63 20.90
CA GLU A 743 25.96 11.30 20.61
C GLU A 743 26.11 12.48 19.66
N GLU A 744 27.15 13.28 19.85
CA GLU A 744 27.47 14.46 19.04
C GLU A 744 27.90 14.14 17.60
N LYS A 745 27.99 12.84 17.23
CA LYS A 745 28.41 12.35 15.91
C LYS A 745 27.37 11.50 15.20
N ARG A 746 26.25 11.16 15.84
CA ARG A 746 25.23 10.27 15.27
C ARG A 746 24.40 11.00 14.21
N GLU A 747 24.32 10.42 13.02
CA GLU A 747 23.30 10.73 12.02
C GLU A 747 22.51 9.45 11.74
N VAL A 748 21.19 9.51 11.81
CA VAL A 748 20.32 8.35 11.59
C VAL A 748 19.50 8.59 10.32
N ALA A 749 19.69 7.73 9.32
CA ALA A 749 18.96 7.80 8.05
C ALA A 749 18.85 6.41 7.41
N VAL A 750 18.03 6.28 6.38
CA VAL A 750 17.90 5.03 5.61
C VAL A 750 19.27 4.61 5.06
N SER A 751 19.60 3.32 5.17
CA SER A 751 20.85 2.80 4.61
C SER A 751 20.86 2.97 3.08
N PRO A 752 21.90 3.59 2.48
CA PRO A 752 22.00 3.66 1.02
C PRO A 752 22.13 2.26 0.40
N VAL A 753 22.74 1.29 1.11
CA VAL A 753 22.90 -0.09 0.63
C VAL A 753 21.55 -0.79 0.47
N LEU A 754 20.61 -0.55 1.39
CA LEU A 754 19.23 -1.05 1.32
C LEU A 754 18.53 -0.56 0.06
N LEU A 755 18.55 0.75 -0.21
CA LEU A 755 17.93 1.36 -1.38
C LEU A 755 18.62 0.93 -2.69
N MET A 756 19.94 0.72 -2.67
CA MET A 756 20.68 0.25 -3.84
C MET A 756 20.32 -1.20 -4.20
N LYS A 757 20.32 -2.14 -3.25
CA LYS A 757 20.05 -3.56 -3.52
C LYS A 757 18.57 -3.86 -3.85
N ALA A 758 17.65 -3.00 -3.42
CA ALA A 758 16.24 -3.12 -3.75
C ALA A 758 15.98 -3.06 -5.27
N ARG A 759 16.72 -2.20 -5.99
CA ARG A 759 16.68 -2.04 -7.45
C ARG A 759 17.67 -3.02 -8.11
N LYS A 760 17.18 -4.15 -8.61
CA LYS A 760 18.03 -5.17 -9.23
C LYS A 760 18.60 -4.65 -10.54
N SER A 761 19.92 -4.80 -10.72
CA SER A 761 20.58 -4.55 -12.01
C SER A 761 20.07 -5.49 -13.10
N GLU A 762 20.36 -5.22 -14.38
CA GLU A 762 19.92 -6.07 -15.49
C GLU A 762 20.37 -7.54 -15.34
N VAL A 763 21.58 -7.75 -14.80
CA VAL A 763 22.11 -9.10 -14.52
C VAL A 763 21.35 -9.78 -13.38
N GLU A 764 21.12 -9.08 -12.27
CA GLU A 764 20.37 -9.61 -11.12
C GLU A 764 18.90 -9.88 -11.51
N ALA A 765 18.26 -8.98 -12.26
CA ALA A 765 16.88 -9.12 -12.72
C ALA A 765 16.71 -10.29 -13.71
N GLN A 766 17.64 -10.47 -14.66
CA GLN A 766 17.63 -11.64 -15.54
C GLN A 766 17.95 -12.92 -14.76
N GLY A 767 18.82 -12.87 -13.76
CA GLY A 767 19.05 -13.94 -12.80
C GLY A 767 17.74 -14.37 -12.12
N MET A 768 17.03 -13.43 -11.50
CA MET A 768 15.74 -13.66 -10.84
C MET A 768 14.76 -14.37 -11.78
N LYS A 769 14.61 -13.89 -13.02
CA LYS A 769 13.74 -14.53 -14.03
C LYS A 769 14.20 -15.96 -14.36
N ASN A 770 15.51 -16.20 -14.47
CA ASN A 770 16.06 -17.53 -14.72
C ASN A 770 15.84 -18.49 -13.53
N ALA A 771 15.95 -18.00 -12.30
CA ALA A 771 15.68 -18.75 -11.07
C ALA A 771 14.20 -19.16 -10.99
N HIS A 772 13.27 -18.22 -11.20
CA HIS A 772 11.84 -18.50 -11.22
C HIS A 772 11.44 -19.47 -12.33
N LEU A 773 12.10 -19.48 -13.49
CA LEU A 773 11.86 -20.48 -14.54
C LEU A 773 12.25 -21.90 -14.08
N ARG A 774 13.39 -22.07 -13.41
CA ARG A 774 13.79 -23.39 -12.87
C ARG A 774 12.89 -23.84 -11.73
N ASP A 775 12.49 -22.89 -10.89
CA ASP A 775 11.59 -23.17 -9.77
C ASP A 775 10.20 -23.55 -10.27
N ALA A 776 9.68 -22.86 -11.28
CA ALA A 776 8.45 -23.22 -11.98
C ALA A 776 8.49 -24.65 -12.56
N VAL A 777 9.63 -25.09 -13.10
CA VAL A 777 9.81 -26.49 -13.56
C VAL A 777 9.68 -27.47 -12.39
N ALA A 778 10.33 -27.22 -11.26
CA ALA A 778 10.25 -28.07 -10.08
C ALA A 778 8.84 -28.10 -9.46
N VAL A 779 8.19 -26.94 -9.36
CA VAL A 779 6.84 -26.79 -8.81
C VAL A 779 5.78 -27.40 -9.73
N CYS A 780 5.86 -27.22 -11.05
CA CYS A 780 4.92 -27.86 -11.99
C CYS A 780 5.06 -29.39 -11.97
N ASP A 781 6.29 -29.92 -11.88
CA ASP A 781 6.50 -31.37 -11.75
C ASP A 781 5.99 -31.90 -10.40
N PHE A 782 6.19 -31.15 -9.31
CA PHE A 782 5.61 -31.48 -8.01
C PHE A 782 4.08 -31.50 -8.01
N LEU A 783 3.42 -30.47 -8.56
CA LEU A 783 1.95 -30.40 -8.61
C LEU A 783 1.36 -31.50 -9.51
N ALA A 784 2.00 -31.79 -10.64
CA ALA A 784 1.64 -32.91 -11.51
C ALA A 784 1.82 -34.27 -10.81
N PHE A 785 2.92 -34.43 -10.07
CA PHE A 785 3.21 -35.61 -9.26
C PHE A 785 2.13 -35.81 -8.18
N MET A 786 1.85 -34.80 -7.35
CA MET A 786 0.86 -34.90 -6.27
C MET A 786 -0.55 -35.16 -6.80
N GLU A 787 -0.98 -34.47 -7.86
CA GLU A 787 -2.31 -34.74 -8.45
C GLU A 787 -2.40 -36.18 -8.97
N ARG A 788 -1.34 -36.74 -9.60
CA ARG A 788 -1.31 -38.15 -10.02
C ARG A 788 -1.38 -39.11 -8.82
N GLU A 789 -0.51 -38.94 -7.83
CA GLU A 789 -0.41 -39.87 -6.69
C GLU A 789 -1.72 -39.91 -5.89
N ILE A 790 -2.23 -38.75 -5.46
CA ILE A 790 -3.48 -38.65 -4.69
C ILE A 790 -4.68 -39.12 -5.52
N THR A 791 -4.75 -38.79 -6.83
CA THR A 791 -5.88 -39.30 -7.65
C THR A 791 -5.85 -40.81 -7.83
N SER A 792 -4.65 -41.42 -7.95
CA SER A 792 -4.45 -42.87 -8.02
C SER A 792 -4.69 -43.62 -6.70
N GLY A 793 -4.80 -42.90 -5.58
CA GLY A 793 -5.05 -43.48 -4.25
C GLY A 793 -3.77 -43.91 -3.51
N GLN A 794 -2.61 -43.32 -3.84
CA GLN A 794 -1.45 -43.38 -2.94
C GLN A 794 -1.66 -42.41 -1.76
N SER A 795 -1.12 -42.79 -0.61
CA SER A 795 -1.09 -41.96 0.60
C SER A 795 0.19 -41.12 0.58
N TRP A 796 0.06 -39.83 0.90
CA TRP A 796 1.14 -38.86 1.07
C TRP A 796 0.76 -37.92 2.20
N ASP A 797 1.70 -37.58 3.07
CA ASP A 797 1.49 -36.58 4.12
C ASP A 797 2.13 -35.21 3.81
N GLU A 798 1.89 -34.23 4.67
CA GLU A 798 2.40 -32.87 4.51
C GLU A 798 3.94 -32.79 4.50
N ILE A 799 4.61 -33.60 5.33
CA ILE A 799 6.07 -33.66 5.44
C ILE A 799 6.67 -34.32 4.19
N GLU A 800 6.12 -35.45 3.76
CA GLU A 800 6.54 -36.18 2.56
C GLU A 800 6.38 -35.32 1.31
N ALA A 801 5.27 -34.58 1.19
CA ALA A 801 5.05 -33.65 0.08
C ALA A 801 6.06 -32.48 0.09
N ALA A 802 6.35 -31.88 1.26
CA ALA A 802 7.38 -30.84 1.39
C ALA A 802 8.80 -31.35 1.04
N ALA A 803 9.12 -32.58 1.46
CA ALA A 803 10.37 -33.25 1.11
C ALA A 803 10.45 -33.53 -0.40
N LYS A 804 9.35 -33.96 -1.03
CA LYS A 804 9.31 -34.24 -2.47
C LYS A 804 9.53 -33.01 -3.33
N LEU A 805 8.94 -31.87 -2.97
CA LEU A 805 9.20 -30.61 -3.66
C LEU A 805 10.66 -30.15 -3.49
N SER A 806 11.25 -30.39 -2.31
CA SER A 806 12.67 -30.09 -2.05
C SER A 806 13.60 -30.93 -2.94
N GLU A 807 13.34 -32.25 -3.07
CA GLU A 807 14.06 -33.16 -3.98
C GLU A 807 13.99 -32.69 -5.44
N LEU A 808 12.84 -32.18 -5.89
CA LEU A 808 12.65 -31.69 -7.26
C LEU A 808 13.37 -30.35 -7.52
N ARG A 809 13.50 -29.50 -6.49
CA ARG A 809 14.34 -28.28 -6.53
C ARG A 809 15.83 -28.59 -6.50
N GLU A 810 16.28 -29.59 -5.75
CA GLU A 810 17.68 -30.04 -5.72
C GLU A 810 18.20 -30.50 -7.09
N GLN A 811 17.32 -30.98 -7.96
CA GLN A 811 17.63 -31.35 -9.34
C GLN A 811 17.84 -30.13 -10.27
N GLN A 812 17.47 -28.92 -9.83
CA GLN A 812 17.58 -27.71 -10.64
C GLN A 812 18.97 -27.05 -10.53
N LYS A 813 19.47 -26.57 -11.68
CA LYS A 813 20.77 -25.91 -11.76
C LYS A 813 20.83 -24.69 -10.83
N HIS A 814 21.97 -24.52 -10.16
CA HIS A 814 22.28 -23.41 -9.25
C HIS A 814 21.50 -23.37 -7.93
N TYR A 815 20.61 -24.32 -7.64
CA TYR A 815 19.95 -24.43 -6.33
C TYR A 815 20.97 -24.62 -5.20
N THR A 816 20.69 -24.02 -4.03
CA THR A 816 21.56 -24.09 -2.84
C THR A 816 20.82 -24.45 -1.55
N GLY A 817 19.49 -24.58 -1.59
CA GLY A 817 18.64 -24.79 -0.42
C GLY A 817 17.32 -24.00 -0.52
N PRO A 818 16.36 -24.21 0.39
CA PRO A 818 15.09 -23.50 0.35
C PRO A 818 15.25 -22.05 0.86
N SER A 819 14.40 -21.13 0.40
CA SER A 819 14.43 -19.71 0.82
C SER A 819 13.76 -19.46 2.18
N PHE A 820 12.87 -20.38 2.60
CA PHE A 820 12.27 -20.50 3.92
C PHE A 820 11.80 -21.95 4.14
N THR A 821 11.30 -22.28 5.34
CA THR A 821 10.72 -23.60 5.59
C THR A 821 9.40 -23.75 4.85
N THR A 822 9.35 -24.65 3.86
CA THR A 822 8.13 -25.00 3.10
C THR A 822 6.93 -25.19 4.02
N ILE A 823 5.87 -24.44 3.73
CA ILE A 823 4.54 -24.64 4.29
C ILE A 823 3.84 -25.63 3.35
N SER A 824 3.56 -26.81 3.86
CA SER A 824 2.79 -27.86 3.18
C SER A 824 1.64 -28.16 4.12
N ALA A 825 0.42 -27.80 3.73
CA ALA A 825 -0.70 -27.68 4.65
C ALA A 825 -1.99 -28.21 4.02
N PHE A 826 -2.58 -29.24 4.62
CA PHE A 826 -3.81 -29.86 4.17
C PHE A 826 -4.98 -29.56 5.12
N GLY A 827 -6.14 -29.22 4.55
CA GLY A 827 -7.34 -28.94 5.32
C GLY A 827 -7.09 -27.92 6.43
N PRO A 828 -7.46 -28.19 7.71
CA PRO A 828 -7.38 -27.21 8.80
C PRO A 828 -6.01 -26.56 8.99
N ASN A 829 -4.92 -27.27 8.70
CA ASN A 829 -3.56 -26.73 8.79
C ASN A 829 -3.34 -25.56 7.81
N GLY A 830 -4.03 -25.57 6.67
CA GLY A 830 -3.98 -24.47 5.69
C GLY A 830 -4.54 -23.15 6.19
N ALA A 831 -5.37 -23.16 7.25
CA ALA A 831 -5.87 -21.94 7.90
C ALA A 831 -4.80 -21.26 8.78
N VAL A 832 -3.76 -21.99 9.20
CA VAL A 832 -2.65 -21.43 9.98
C VAL A 832 -1.66 -20.81 9.00
N ILE A 833 -1.72 -19.48 8.85
CA ILE A 833 -1.04 -18.69 7.79
C ILE A 833 0.43 -19.10 7.57
N HIS A 834 1.18 -19.25 8.66
CA HIS A 834 2.59 -19.69 8.70
C HIS A 834 2.76 -21.08 9.31
N TYR A 835 1.88 -22.03 8.96
CA TYR A 835 1.98 -23.44 9.38
C TYR A 835 3.34 -24.04 9.05
N ARG A 836 3.84 -24.94 9.91
CA ARG A 836 5.02 -25.75 9.62
C ARG A 836 4.68 -27.20 9.90
N PRO A 837 4.78 -28.11 8.91
CA PRO A 837 4.48 -29.51 9.13
C PRO A 837 5.49 -30.13 10.12
N ARG A 838 4.95 -30.80 11.13
CA ARG A 838 5.68 -31.47 12.21
C ARG A 838 5.03 -32.83 12.48
N PRO A 839 5.77 -33.86 12.95
CA PRO A 839 5.22 -35.21 13.15
C PRO A 839 4.00 -35.30 14.09
N ASP A 840 3.75 -34.27 14.91
CA ASP A 840 2.63 -34.16 15.85
C ASP A 840 1.38 -33.44 15.29
N THR A 841 1.52 -32.72 14.16
CA THR A 841 0.43 -32.00 13.48
C THR A 841 0.24 -32.41 12.02
N ASN A 842 1.13 -33.26 11.50
CA ASN A 842 1.16 -33.80 10.15
C ASN A 842 -0.14 -34.52 9.76
N LEU A 843 -0.75 -34.11 8.65
CA LEU A 843 -1.97 -34.72 8.11
C LEU A 843 -1.72 -35.45 6.78
N GLU A 844 -2.47 -36.53 6.55
CA GLU A 844 -2.56 -37.19 5.26
C GLU A 844 -3.30 -36.30 4.25
N ILE A 845 -2.73 -36.11 3.07
CA ILE A 845 -3.31 -35.30 1.99
C ILE A 845 -4.34 -36.14 1.24
N THR A 846 -5.63 -35.80 1.38
CA THR A 846 -6.72 -36.54 0.72
C THR A 846 -7.39 -35.72 -0.40
N LYS A 847 -8.54 -36.19 -0.89
CA LYS A 847 -9.38 -35.52 -1.89
C LYS A 847 -10.43 -34.59 -1.29
N ASP A 848 -10.53 -34.54 0.04
CA ASP A 848 -11.71 -34.02 0.75
C ASP A 848 -11.59 -32.55 1.18
N SER A 849 -10.41 -31.93 0.98
CA SER A 849 -10.18 -30.52 1.28
C SER A 849 -9.07 -29.92 0.41
N LEU A 850 -8.77 -28.64 0.65
CA LEU A 850 -7.70 -27.89 0.00
C LEU A 850 -6.32 -28.36 0.49
N TYR A 851 -5.35 -28.34 -0.43
CA TYR A 851 -3.93 -28.47 -0.15
C TYR A 851 -3.23 -27.16 -0.54
N LEU A 852 -2.66 -26.47 0.44
CA LEU A 852 -1.86 -25.26 0.26
C LEU A 852 -0.39 -25.64 0.34
N VAL A 853 0.38 -25.28 -0.69
CA VAL A 853 1.84 -25.37 -0.68
C VAL A 853 2.41 -23.99 -0.94
N ASP A 854 3.17 -23.48 0.03
CA ASP A 854 3.93 -22.24 -0.04
C ASP A 854 5.40 -22.56 0.21
N SER A 855 6.26 -22.19 -0.74
CA SER A 855 7.65 -22.62 -0.76
C SER A 855 8.49 -21.87 -1.79
N GLY A 856 9.76 -21.64 -1.46
CA GLY A 856 10.71 -21.03 -2.39
C GLY A 856 12.11 -21.65 -2.33
N GLY A 857 12.94 -21.29 -3.30
CA GLY A 857 14.31 -21.77 -3.47
C GLY A 857 15.35 -20.65 -3.49
N GLN A 858 16.51 -20.92 -2.92
CA GLN A 858 17.72 -20.13 -3.12
C GLN A 858 18.49 -20.70 -4.30
N TYR A 859 18.79 -19.85 -5.28
CA TYR A 859 19.63 -20.13 -6.43
C TYR A 859 20.78 -19.12 -6.47
N LYS A 860 21.96 -19.49 -6.99
CA LYS A 860 23.11 -18.55 -7.06
C LYS A 860 22.81 -17.26 -7.82
N ASP A 861 21.81 -17.27 -8.69
CA ASP A 861 21.30 -16.19 -9.53
C ASP A 861 19.89 -15.72 -9.12
N GLY A 862 19.37 -16.05 -7.94
CA GLY A 862 18.10 -15.48 -7.48
C GLY A 862 17.45 -16.20 -6.30
N THR A 863 16.47 -15.55 -5.68
CA THR A 863 15.62 -16.14 -4.65
C THR A 863 14.20 -16.21 -5.20
N THR A 864 13.47 -17.30 -4.93
CA THR A 864 12.07 -17.45 -5.36
C THR A 864 11.14 -17.52 -4.16
N ASP A 865 9.89 -17.14 -4.40
CA ASP A 865 8.75 -17.41 -3.55
C ASP A 865 7.53 -17.79 -4.40
N VAL A 866 6.70 -18.73 -3.91
CA VAL A 866 5.50 -19.20 -4.61
C VAL A 866 4.60 -20.08 -3.74
N THR A 867 3.43 -19.54 -3.45
CA THR A 867 2.25 -20.26 -2.98
C THR A 867 1.28 -20.67 -4.10
N ARG A 868 0.81 -21.94 -4.08
CA ARG A 868 -0.39 -22.40 -4.80
C ARG A 868 -1.30 -23.19 -3.87
N THR A 869 -2.61 -22.98 -4.00
CA THR A 869 -3.63 -23.82 -3.36
C THR A 869 -4.34 -24.68 -4.41
N MET A 870 -4.46 -25.98 -4.12
CA MET A 870 -4.99 -27.02 -5.02
C MET A 870 -6.16 -27.76 -4.35
N HIS A 871 -6.97 -28.47 -5.15
CA HIS A 871 -7.97 -29.41 -4.67
C HIS A 871 -7.97 -30.70 -5.49
N TYR A 872 -7.80 -31.86 -4.85
CA TYR A 872 -7.68 -33.15 -5.56
C TYR A 872 -9.01 -33.91 -5.74
N GLY A 873 -10.06 -33.54 -5.01
CA GLY A 873 -11.45 -33.99 -5.23
C GLY A 873 -12.37 -32.90 -5.74
N GLN A 874 -13.59 -32.81 -5.21
CA GLN A 874 -14.59 -31.79 -5.53
C GLN A 874 -14.61 -30.69 -4.46
N PRO A 875 -14.28 -29.43 -4.79
CA PRO A 875 -14.28 -28.35 -3.81
C PRO A 875 -15.70 -27.88 -3.44
N THR A 876 -15.84 -27.29 -2.26
CA THR A 876 -17.11 -26.70 -1.81
C THR A 876 -17.35 -25.32 -2.46
N PRO A 877 -18.62 -24.86 -2.56
CA PRO A 877 -18.92 -23.53 -3.11
C PRO A 877 -18.20 -22.38 -2.38
N MET A 878 -17.97 -22.49 -1.07
CA MET A 878 -17.24 -21.48 -0.29
C MET A 878 -15.76 -21.44 -0.65
N GLN A 879 -15.13 -22.61 -0.83
CA GLN A 879 -13.72 -22.68 -1.26
C GLN A 879 -13.53 -22.11 -2.67
N VAL A 880 -14.46 -22.39 -3.60
CA VAL A 880 -14.45 -21.83 -4.96
C VAL A 880 -14.61 -20.31 -4.94
N GLU A 881 -15.59 -19.77 -4.21
CA GLU A 881 -15.81 -18.32 -4.14
C GLU A 881 -14.65 -17.58 -3.48
N ALA A 882 -14.13 -18.10 -2.36
CA ALA A 882 -12.98 -17.51 -1.68
C ALA A 882 -11.73 -17.54 -2.57
N TYR A 883 -11.45 -18.67 -3.24
CA TYR A 883 -10.33 -18.77 -4.18
C TYR A 883 -10.46 -17.79 -5.34
N THR A 884 -11.66 -17.67 -5.90
CA THR A 884 -11.93 -16.76 -7.02
C THR A 884 -11.72 -15.31 -6.61
N ARG A 885 -12.17 -14.91 -5.40
CA ARG A 885 -11.95 -13.54 -4.89
C ARG A 885 -10.48 -13.24 -4.57
N VAL A 886 -9.75 -14.20 -4.01
CA VAL A 886 -8.29 -14.09 -3.84
C VAL A 886 -7.60 -13.92 -5.20
N LEU A 887 -7.99 -14.71 -6.21
CA LEU A 887 -7.44 -14.64 -7.57
C LEU A 887 -7.80 -13.31 -8.27
N MET A 888 -9.02 -12.79 -8.09
CA MET A 888 -9.41 -11.47 -8.59
C MET A 888 -8.48 -10.39 -8.04
N GLY A 889 -8.17 -10.44 -6.73
CA GLY A 889 -7.25 -9.51 -6.08
C GLY A 889 -5.84 -9.55 -6.68
N ALA A 890 -5.27 -10.74 -6.84
CA ALA A 890 -3.96 -10.93 -7.46
C ALA A 890 -3.93 -10.43 -8.92
N ILE A 891 -4.96 -10.73 -9.71
CA ILE A 891 -5.04 -10.25 -11.11
C ILE A 891 -5.18 -8.73 -11.17
N ASP A 892 -5.98 -8.13 -10.29
CA ASP A 892 -6.19 -6.68 -10.27
C ASP A 892 -4.91 -5.92 -9.85
N LEU A 893 -4.12 -6.47 -8.91
CA LEU A 893 -2.80 -5.93 -8.59
C LEU A 893 -1.81 -6.15 -9.74
N ALA A 894 -1.68 -7.39 -10.25
CA ALA A 894 -0.74 -7.74 -11.32
C ALA A 894 -1.02 -7.05 -12.67
N THR A 895 -2.21 -6.46 -12.86
CA THR A 895 -2.58 -5.66 -14.05
C THR A 895 -2.62 -4.16 -13.80
N LEU A 896 -2.33 -3.69 -12.59
CA LEU A 896 -2.37 -2.29 -12.22
C LEU A 896 -1.32 -1.48 -13.02
N VAL A 897 -1.77 -0.34 -13.53
CA VAL A 897 -0.93 0.69 -14.16
C VAL A 897 -0.97 1.92 -13.27
N PHE A 898 0.18 2.54 -13.02
CA PHE A 898 0.33 3.64 -12.07
C PHE A 898 1.46 4.59 -12.50
N PRO A 899 1.43 5.88 -12.14
CA PRO A 899 2.51 6.81 -12.45
C PRO A 899 3.73 6.55 -11.55
N GLN A 900 4.92 6.91 -12.02
CA GLN A 900 6.15 6.81 -11.24
C GLN A 900 6.04 7.58 -9.90
N GLY A 901 6.49 6.98 -8.80
CA GLY A 901 6.40 7.57 -7.46
C GLY A 901 5.00 7.49 -6.84
N THR A 902 4.27 6.42 -7.15
CA THR A 902 3.18 5.86 -6.33
C THR A 902 3.79 4.95 -5.25
N GLY A 903 3.22 4.95 -4.06
CA GLY A 903 3.67 4.14 -2.94
C GLY A 903 3.33 2.66 -3.06
N ASP A 904 4.07 1.82 -2.34
CA ASP A 904 3.78 0.39 -2.17
C ASP A 904 2.54 0.13 -1.30
N THR A 905 2.22 1.03 -0.36
CA THR A 905 0.99 0.97 0.45
C THR A 905 -0.26 1.31 -0.34
N ASP A 906 -0.19 2.29 -1.25
CA ASP A 906 -1.32 2.79 -2.06
C ASP A 906 -2.04 1.70 -2.86
N VAL A 907 -1.35 0.60 -3.18
CA VAL A 907 -1.86 -0.44 -4.08
C VAL A 907 -2.45 -1.65 -3.34
N ASP A 908 -2.29 -1.77 -2.01
CA ASP A 908 -2.73 -2.93 -1.23
C ASP A 908 -4.26 -3.11 -1.26
N ILE A 909 -5.03 -2.02 -1.28
CA ILE A 909 -6.49 -2.06 -1.33
C ILE A 909 -7.02 -2.72 -2.62
N VAL A 910 -6.24 -2.66 -3.72
CA VAL A 910 -6.62 -3.23 -5.02
C VAL A 910 -6.74 -4.75 -4.91
N ALA A 911 -5.82 -5.40 -4.20
CA ALA A 911 -5.87 -6.84 -3.98
C ALA A 911 -6.93 -7.27 -2.96
N ARG A 912 -7.31 -6.39 -2.02
CA ARG A 912 -8.32 -6.69 -0.98
C ARG A 912 -9.76 -6.47 -1.40
N SER A 913 -10.01 -5.51 -2.30
CA SER A 913 -11.37 -5.09 -2.67
C SER A 913 -12.31 -6.26 -3.03
N PRO A 914 -11.90 -7.28 -3.82
CA PRO A 914 -12.76 -8.42 -4.13
C PRO A 914 -13.15 -9.31 -2.92
N LEU A 915 -12.35 -9.32 -1.85
CA LEU A 915 -12.70 -10.00 -0.60
C LEU A 915 -13.60 -9.11 0.29
N TYR A 916 -13.32 -7.81 0.34
CA TYR A 916 -14.12 -6.84 1.10
C TYR A 916 -15.57 -6.76 0.64
N GLU A 917 -15.84 -6.84 -0.67
CA GLU A 917 -17.19 -6.96 -1.23
C GLU A 917 -18.02 -8.11 -0.62
N ALA A 918 -17.34 -9.20 -0.25
CA ALA A 918 -17.97 -10.37 0.36
C ALA A 918 -18.03 -10.29 1.90
N GLY A 919 -17.29 -9.37 2.52
CA GLY A 919 -17.08 -9.30 3.97
C GLY A 919 -15.99 -10.26 4.47
N LEU A 920 -14.96 -10.50 3.67
CA LEU A 920 -13.79 -11.35 3.96
C LEU A 920 -12.50 -10.49 3.95
N ASP A 921 -11.43 -10.93 4.62
CA ASP A 921 -10.09 -10.31 4.61
C ASP A 921 -9.00 -11.34 4.99
N TYR A 922 -7.73 -10.93 4.96
CA TYR A 922 -6.56 -11.70 5.40
C TYR A 922 -5.63 -10.90 6.32
N ARG A 923 -5.15 -11.55 7.39
CA ARG A 923 -4.40 -10.92 8.50
C ARG A 923 -2.89 -10.72 8.22
N HIS A 924 -2.49 -10.50 6.97
CA HIS A 924 -1.12 -10.18 6.52
C HIS A 924 -1.12 -9.10 5.42
N GLY A 925 0.06 -8.60 5.01
CA GLY A 925 0.18 -7.71 3.84
C GLY A 925 -0.01 -8.47 2.53
N THR A 926 -0.29 -7.78 1.44
CA THR A 926 -0.38 -8.41 0.10
C THR A 926 1.00 -8.74 -0.48
N GLY A 927 2.09 -8.15 0.04
CA GLY A 927 3.39 -8.40 -0.55
C GLY A 927 4.60 -7.86 0.21
N HIS A 928 5.76 -8.43 -0.08
CA HIS A 928 7.07 -8.00 0.39
C HIS A 928 8.14 -8.10 -0.71
N GLY A 929 9.16 -7.25 -0.67
CA GLY A 929 10.29 -7.32 -1.61
C GLY A 929 11.04 -8.66 -1.53
N ILE A 930 11.63 -9.10 -2.64
CA ILE A 930 12.43 -10.33 -2.76
C ILE A 930 13.90 -9.99 -3.07
N GLY A 931 14.85 -10.57 -2.34
CA GLY A 931 16.29 -10.39 -2.56
C GLY A 931 16.86 -11.25 -3.70
N HIS A 932 18.00 -10.82 -4.26
CA HIS A 932 18.71 -11.59 -5.28
C HIS A 932 19.78 -12.51 -4.64
N PHE A 933 19.42 -13.78 -4.45
CA PHE A 933 20.18 -14.76 -3.69
C PHE A 933 20.48 -14.22 -2.27
N LEU A 934 19.45 -13.72 -1.58
CA LEU A 934 19.50 -13.06 -0.27
C LEU A 934 18.22 -13.40 0.52
N GLY A 935 17.75 -12.52 1.41
CA GLY A 935 16.49 -12.72 2.13
C GLY A 935 15.30 -12.79 1.17
N VAL A 936 14.41 -13.74 1.39
CA VAL A 936 13.14 -13.84 0.65
C VAL A 936 12.20 -12.68 1.00
N HIS A 937 12.27 -12.20 2.26
CA HIS A 937 11.71 -10.92 2.69
C HIS A 937 12.82 -9.85 2.67
N GLU A 938 12.82 -8.96 1.68
CA GLU A 938 13.83 -7.90 1.47
C GLU A 938 13.19 -6.49 1.45
N ALA A 939 13.52 -5.66 2.44
CA ALA A 939 13.11 -4.27 2.50
C ALA A 939 13.67 -3.44 1.31
N PRO A 940 12.96 -2.39 0.83
CA PRO A 940 11.88 -1.69 1.51
C PRO A 940 10.46 -2.16 1.17
N THR A 941 10.21 -2.68 -0.04
CA THR A 941 8.86 -2.89 -0.58
C THR A 941 7.99 -3.73 0.36
N GLN A 942 6.86 -3.18 0.79
CA GLN A 942 5.85 -3.80 1.64
C GLN A 942 4.46 -3.31 1.22
N VAL A 943 3.73 -4.13 0.47
CA VAL A 943 2.35 -3.84 0.07
C VAL A 943 1.43 -4.17 1.26
N ARG A 944 0.91 -3.14 1.95
CA ARG A 944 0.09 -3.29 3.17
C ARG A 944 -0.71 -2.02 3.58
N ILE A 945 -2.04 -2.13 3.63
CA ILE A 945 -3.03 -1.08 3.99
C ILE A 945 -3.03 -0.61 5.46
N TYR A 946 -1.94 -0.81 6.21
CA TYR A 946 -1.79 -0.34 7.60
C TYR A 946 -0.33 0.06 7.92
N SER A 947 0.51 0.28 6.91
CA SER A 947 1.85 0.82 7.09
C SER A 947 1.81 2.35 6.99
N LYS A 948 2.40 3.04 7.97
CA LYS A 948 2.63 4.50 7.94
C LYS A 948 3.96 4.88 7.30
N GLU A 949 4.65 3.88 6.76
CA GLU A 949 5.90 4.00 6.00
C GLU A 949 5.57 3.56 4.57
N GLU A 950 5.48 4.55 3.69
CA GLU A 950 5.23 4.44 2.25
C GLU A 950 6.58 4.46 1.51
N HIS A 951 6.77 3.57 0.54
CA HIS A 951 7.97 3.50 -0.28
C HIS A 951 7.61 3.51 -1.77
N GLU A 952 8.30 4.33 -2.56
CA GLU A 952 8.03 4.41 -4.00
C GLU A 952 8.32 3.06 -4.70
N LEU A 953 7.36 2.63 -5.54
CA LEU A 953 7.53 1.49 -6.43
C LEU A 953 8.46 1.87 -7.60
N GLU A 954 9.71 1.39 -7.55
CA GLU A 954 10.75 1.69 -8.54
C GLU A 954 11.03 0.52 -9.49
N VAL A 955 11.33 0.84 -10.75
CA VAL A 955 11.70 -0.14 -11.79
C VAL A 955 12.87 -1.02 -11.33
N GLY A 956 12.73 -2.33 -11.54
CA GLY A 956 13.73 -3.32 -11.12
C GLY A 956 13.59 -3.79 -9.67
N GLN A 957 12.62 -3.29 -8.91
CA GLN A 957 12.16 -3.98 -7.69
C GLN A 957 11.45 -5.30 -8.06
N PHE A 958 11.57 -6.31 -7.19
CA PHE A 958 10.86 -7.59 -7.24
C PHE A 958 10.17 -7.79 -5.89
N PHE A 959 8.90 -8.20 -5.87
CA PHE A 959 8.11 -8.37 -4.65
C PHE A 959 7.01 -9.44 -4.84
N SER A 960 6.52 -10.03 -3.75
CA SER A 960 5.38 -10.96 -3.78
C SER A 960 4.05 -10.22 -3.98
N ASP A 961 3.15 -10.81 -4.76
CA ASP A 961 1.71 -10.54 -4.77
C ASP A 961 1.05 -11.82 -4.27
N GLU A 962 0.70 -11.86 -2.98
CA GLU A 962 0.34 -13.06 -2.19
C GLU A 962 -1.01 -12.96 -1.43
N PRO A 963 -2.11 -12.42 -2.00
CA PRO A 963 -3.39 -12.36 -1.29
C PRO A 963 -3.88 -13.75 -0.86
N GLY A 964 -4.73 -13.79 0.17
CA GLY A 964 -5.23 -15.04 0.72
C GLY A 964 -6.57 -14.92 1.46
N TYR A 965 -7.06 -16.04 1.96
CA TYR A 965 -8.20 -16.13 2.88
C TYR A 965 -8.08 -17.41 3.71
N TYR A 966 -8.37 -17.32 5.02
CA TYR A 966 -8.13 -18.41 5.97
C TYR A 966 -9.39 -18.65 6.79
N GLN A 967 -10.00 -19.83 6.63
CA GLN A 967 -11.17 -20.26 7.37
C GLN A 967 -10.70 -21.03 8.61
N ASP A 968 -10.56 -20.32 9.74
CA ASP A 968 -10.05 -20.84 11.01
C ASP A 968 -10.65 -22.23 11.34
N GLY A 969 -9.79 -23.25 11.40
CA GLY A 969 -10.16 -24.64 11.72
C GLY A 969 -10.65 -25.51 10.56
N GLU A 970 -10.77 -25.00 9.33
CA GLU A 970 -11.24 -25.79 8.17
C GLU A 970 -10.24 -25.88 7.00
N TRP A 971 -9.74 -24.75 6.50
CA TRP A 971 -8.86 -24.66 5.32
C TRP A 971 -8.38 -23.22 5.10
N GLY A 972 -7.37 -23.04 4.24
CA GLY A 972 -6.92 -21.72 3.81
C GLY A 972 -6.45 -21.71 2.37
N ILE A 973 -6.39 -20.51 1.81
CA ILE A 973 -6.03 -20.21 0.43
C ILE A 973 -5.03 -19.06 0.46
N ARG A 974 -3.94 -19.19 -0.31
CA ARG A 974 -3.05 -18.09 -0.65
C ARG A 974 -2.57 -18.31 -2.09
N LEU A 975 -2.53 -17.26 -2.88
CA LEU A 975 -2.15 -17.32 -4.29
C LEU A 975 -1.06 -16.31 -4.54
N GLU A 976 0.17 -16.81 -4.76
CA GLU A 976 1.34 -15.94 -4.75
C GLU A 976 2.13 -15.96 -6.05
N THR A 977 2.44 -14.77 -6.55
CA THR A 977 3.23 -14.59 -7.76
C THR A 977 4.23 -13.47 -7.52
N ILE A 978 5.52 -13.71 -7.77
CA ILE A 978 6.49 -12.61 -7.73
C ILE A 978 6.24 -11.69 -8.93
N LEU A 979 6.08 -10.41 -8.64
CA LEU A 979 5.96 -9.33 -9.61
C LEU A 979 7.28 -8.56 -9.68
N THR A 980 7.60 -7.98 -10.84
CA THR A 980 8.65 -6.96 -10.97
C THR A 980 8.10 -5.68 -11.58
N VAL A 981 8.54 -4.54 -11.05
CA VAL A 981 8.12 -3.21 -11.51
C VAL A 981 8.80 -2.90 -12.84
N VAL A 982 8.00 -2.60 -13.87
CA VAL A 982 8.45 -2.33 -15.23
C VAL A 982 7.86 -1.04 -15.79
N PRO A 983 8.54 -0.34 -16.73
CA PRO A 983 7.94 0.72 -17.51
C PRO A 983 6.78 0.20 -18.37
N THR A 984 5.63 0.87 -18.32
CA THR A 984 4.42 0.47 -19.05
C THR A 984 4.07 1.48 -20.14
N GLN A 985 3.90 0.99 -21.36
CA GLN A 985 3.44 1.82 -22.47
C GLN A 985 1.91 1.98 -22.43
N THR A 986 1.47 3.19 -22.11
CA THR A 986 0.05 3.59 -22.11
C THR A 986 -0.40 4.17 -23.46
N LYS A 987 -1.71 4.28 -23.66
CA LYS A 987 -2.34 4.82 -24.88
C LYS A 987 -2.04 6.32 -25.09
N TYR A 988 -2.03 7.06 -24.00
CA TYR A 988 -1.69 8.47 -23.90
C TYR A 988 -0.49 8.64 -22.95
N THR A 989 0.01 9.87 -22.84
CA THR A 989 1.09 10.25 -21.92
C THR A 989 0.64 11.43 -21.06
N PHE A 990 1.05 11.44 -19.79
CA PHE A 990 0.85 12.55 -18.87
C PHE A 990 2.21 13.09 -18.37
N ASP A 991 2.23 13.82 -17.25
CA ASP A 991 3.44 14.46 -16.69
C ASP A 991 4.56 13.47 -16.30
N LYS A 992 4.18 12.27 -15.84
CA LYS A 992 5.10 11.23 -15.37
C LYS A 992 5.12 10.03 -16.31
N GLN A 993 6.20 9.24 -16.28
CA GLN A 993 6.22 7.91 -16.86
C GLN A 993 5.23 7.00 -16.11
N PHE A 994 4.50 6.16 -16.84
CA PHE A 994 3.67 5.11 -16.26
C PHE A 994 4.47 3.81 -16.12
N LEU A 995 4.24 3.15 -14.99
CA LEU A 995 4.78 1.87 -14.60
C LEU A 995 3.64 0.84 -14.50
N GLY A 996 4.01 -0.42 -14.34
CA GLY A 996 3.13 -1.54 -14.06
C GLY A 996 3.97 -2.73 -13.65
N PHE A 997 3.38 -3.93 -13.69
CA PHE A 997 4.04 -5.14 -13.23
C PHE A 997 4.21 -6.19 -14.33
N GLU A 998 5.29 -6.95 -14.26
CA GLU A 998 5.48 -8.20 -14.99
C GLU A 998 5.48 -9.35 -13.99
N ALA A 999 4.56 -10.32 -14.16
CA ALA A 999 4.58 -11.56 -13.41
C ALA A 999 5.83 -12.40 -13.75
N VAL A 1000 6.60 -12.79 -12.73
CA VAL A 1000 7.86 -13.52 -12.81
C VAL A 1000 7.67 -15.01 -12.48
N THR A 1001 6.82 -15.32 -11.49
CA THR A 1001 6.44 -16.71 -11.18
C THR A 1001 5.56 -17.27 -12.30
N LEU A 1002 5.92 -18.46 -12.82
CA LEU A 1002 5.24 -19.12 -13.95
C LEU A 1002 4.67 -20.48 -13.53
N VAL A 1003 3.60 -20.49 -12.76
CA VAL A 1003 2.93 -21.71 -12.28
C VAL A 1003 1.41 -21.53 -12.44
N PRO A 1004 0.68 -22.46 -13.08
CA PRO A 1004 -0.74 -22.26 -13.36
C PRO A 1004 -1.59 -22.17 -12.08
N PHE A 1005 -2.79 -21.61 -12.21
CA PHE A 1005 -3.81 -21.60 -11.16
C PHE A 1005 -4.76 -22.81 -11.31
N GLU A 1006 -5.43 -23.21 -10.24
CA GLU A 1006 -6.28 -24.40 -10.23
C GLU A 1006 -7.68 -24.07 -10.75
N ALA A 1007 -7.92 -24.35 -12.03
CA ALA A 1007 -9.17 -24.09 -12.72
C ALA A 1007 -10.43 -24.67 -12.03
N LYS A 1008 -10.32 -25.78 -11.28
CA LYS A 1008 -11.44 -26.36 -10.51
C LYS A 1008 -11.93 -25.46 -9.36
N LEU A 1009 -11.13 -24.49 -8.93
CA LEU A 1009 -11.44 -23.55 -7.84
C LEU A 1009 -11.91 -22.17 -8.34
N ILE A 1010 -12.12 -21.99 -9.64
CA ILE A 1010 -12.43 -20.69 -10.24
C ILE A 1010 -13.90 -20.64 -10.70
N ASP A 1011 -14.71 -19.78 -10.07
CA ASP A 1011 -16.02 -19.41 -10.57
C ASP A 1011 -15.88 -18.34 -11.67
N LEU A 1012 -15.92 -18.80 -12.92
CA LEU A 1012 -15.84 -17.92 -14.09
C LEU A 1012 -16.96 -16.86 -14.13
N SER A 1013 -18.06 -17.00 -13.38
CA SER A 1013 -19.13 -16.00 -13.33
C SER A 1013 -18.81 -14.78 -12.45
N LEU A 1014 -17.80 -14.86 -11.58
CA LEU A 1014 -17.30 -13.75 -10.79
C LEU A 1014 -16.17 -12.97 -11.49
N LEU A 1015 -15.51 -13.57 -12.48
CA LEU A 1015 -14.42 -12.91 -13.22
C LEU A 1015 -14.95 -11.95 -14.28
N SER A 1016 -14.39 -10.73 -14.31
CA SER A 1016 -14.53 -9.84 -15.47
C SER A 1016 -13.87 -10.43 -16.72
N GLU A 1017 -14.30 -9.99 -17.91
CA GLU A 1017 -13.68 -10.39 -19.18
C GLU A 1017 -12.17 -10.11 -19.19
N LYS A 1018 -11.74 -8.94 -18.66
CA LYS A 1018 -10.32 -8.59 -18.51
C LYS A 1018 -9.55 -9.61 -17.64
N GLN A 1019 -10.09 -10.00 -16.49
CA GLN A 1019 -9.43 -10.93 -15.57
C GLN A 1019 -9.32 -12.33 -16.20
N CYS A 1020 -10.38 -12.82 -16.84
CA CYS A 1020 -10.36 -14.10 -17.54
C CYS A 1020 -9.40 -14.09 -18.75
N GLU A 1021 -9.37 -13.00 -19.53
CA GLU A 1021 -8.38 -12.82 -20.60
C GLU A 1021 -6.95 -12.84 -20.08
N TRP A 1022 -6.67 -12.14 -18.97
CA TRP A 1022 -5.35 -12.15 -18.35
C TRP A 1022 -4.96 -13.55 -17.90
N LEU A 1023 -5.88 -14.27 -17.24
CA LEU A 1023 -5.65 -15.63 -16.75
C LEU A 1023 -5.32 -16.61 -17.89
N ASN A 1024 -6.05 -16.53 -19.00
CA ASN A 1024 -5.77 -17.32 -20.20
C ASN A 1024 -4.41 -16.96 -20.83
N LYS A 1025 -4.06 -15.68 -20.91
CA LYS A 1025 -2.75 -15.21 -21.42
C LYS A 1025 -1.61 -15.63 -20.49
N TYR A 1026 -1.84 -15.63 -19.17
CA TYR A 1026 -0.90 -16.09 -18.16
C TYR A 1026 -0.65 -17.59 -18.32
N HIS A 1027 -1.69 -18.43 -18.32
CA HIS A 1027 -1.56 -19.87 -18.51
C HIS A 1027 -0.86 -20.25 -19.83
N ALA A 1028 -1.23 -19.61 -20.94
CA ALA A 1028 -0.55 -19.80 -22.22
C ALA A 1028 0.95 -19.45 -22.13
N ARG A 1029 1.31 -18.32 -21.50
CA ARG A 1029 2.71 -17.93 -21.25
C ARG A 1029 3.46 -18.93 -20.36
N VAL A 1030 2.80 -19.50 -19.35
CA VAL A 1030 3.41 -20.56 -18.53
C VAL A 1030 3.73 -21.79 -19.38
N LEU A 1031 2.78 -22.27 -20.20
CA LEU A 1031 3.00 -23.40 -21.09
C LEU A 1031 4.12 -23.12 -22.11
N ASP A 1032 4.10 -21.96 -22.77
CA ASP A 1032 5.08 -21.59 -23.80
C ASP A 1032 6.51 -21.46 -23.27
N ILE A 1033 6.70 -21.05 -22.01
CA ILE A 1033 8.03 -20.83 -21.41
C ILE A 1033 8.49 -22.07 -20.62
N VAL A 1034 7.65 -22.64 -19.76
CA VAL A 1034 8.01 -23.75 -18.86
C VAL A 1034 7.93 -25.10 -19.57
N GLY A 1035 6.96 -25.26 -20.48
CA GLY A 1035 6.72 -26.51 -21.22
C GLY A 1035 7.95 -27.03 -21.98
N PRO A 1036 8.63 -26.22 -22.81
CA PRO A 1036 9.86 -26.63 -23.49
C PRO A 1036 10.98 -27.08 -22.54
N VAL A 1037 11.07 -26.46 -21.35
CA VAL A 1037 12.07 -26.81 -20.34
C VAL A 1037 11.74 -28.15 -19.68
N LEU A 1038 10.47 -28.40 -19.34
CA LEU A 1038 10.00 -29.69 -18.83
C LEU A 1038 10.35 -30.84 -19.79
N VAL A 1039 10.06 -30.66 -21.09
CA VAL A 1039 10.41 -31.64 -22.13
C VAL A 1039 11.93 -31.83 -22.22
N SER A 1040 12.72 -30.76 -22.15
CA SER A 1040 14.19 -30.83 -22.19
C SER A 1040 14.82 -31.52 -20.96
N GLN A 1041 14.11 -31.56 -19.82
CA GLN A 1041 14.49 -32.30 -18.61
C GLN A 1041 13.86 -33.70 -18.54
N GLU A 1042 13.27 -34.20 -19.63
CA GLU A 1042 12.59 -35.51 -19.72
C GLU A 1042 11.35 -35.65 -18.80
N ARG A 1043 10.80 -34.53 -18.29
CA ARG A 1043 9.64 -34.47 -17.37
C ARG A 1043 8.30 -34.50 -18.14
N GLN A 1044 8.10 -35.51 -18.99
CA GLN A 1044 6.95 -35.56 -19.91
C GLN A 1044 5.59 -35.52 -19.19
N GLN A 1045 5.43 -36.20 -18.05
CA GLN A 1045 4.15 -36.23 -17.32
C GLN A 1045 3.74 -34.85 -16.79
N ALA A 1046 4.73 -34.06 -16.35
CA ALA A 1046 4.52 -32.69 -15.90
C ALA A 1046 4.21 -31.74 -17.06
N TYR A 1047 4.80 -31.97 -18.24
CA TYR A 1047 4.40 -31.27 -19.46
C TYR A 1047 2.95 -31.58 -19.85
N ASP A 1048 2.56 -32.86 -19.87
CA ASP A 1048 1.19 -33.28 -20.22
C ASP A 1048 0.16 -32.72 -19.23
N TRP A 1049 0.50 -32.68 -17.93
CA TRP A 1049 -0.28 -31.99 -16.89
C TRP A 1049 -0.38 -30.48 -17.13
N LEU A 1050 0.74 -29.83 -17.45
CA LEU A 1050 0.77 -28.38 -17.68
C LEU A 1050 -0.06 -27.98 -18.92
N VAL A 1051 -0.05 -28.79 -19.99
CA VAL A 1051 -0.92 -28.59 -21.16
C VAL A 1051 -2.39 -28.58 -20.75
N ASN A 1052 -2.82 -29.55 -19.93
CA ASN A 1052 -4.20 -29.63 -19.42
C ASN A 1052 -4.56 -28.43 -18.52
N LYS A 1053 -3.70 -28.08 -17.56
CA LYS A 1053 -3.89 -26.88 -16.70
C LYS A 1053 -3.85 -25.55 -17.46
N SER A 1054 -3.37 -25.56 -18.71
CA SER A 1054 -3.29 -24.37 -19.57
C SER A 1054 -4.35 -24.34 -20.68
N GLU A 1055 -5.36 -25.21 -20.64
CA GLU A 1055 -6.49 -25.12 -21.56
C GLU A 1055 -7.26 -23.79 -21.37
N PRO A 1056 -7.58 -23.05 -22.46
CA PRO A 1056 -8.27 -21.77 -22.34
C PRO A 1056 -9.65 -21.87 -21.70
N LEU A 1057 -9.84 -21.12 -20.62
CA LEU A 1057 -11.10 -20.94 -19.91
C LEU A 1057 -12.07 -20.12 -20.76
N ARG A 1058 -13.36 -20.47 -20.72
CA ARG A 1058 -14.40 -19.77 -21.49
C ARG A 1058 -14.84 -18.51 -20.76
N CYS A 1059 -14.31 -17.36 -21.18
CA CYS A 1059 -14.63 -16.09 -20.56
C CYS A 1059 -16.10 -15.69 -20.71
N PRO A 1060 -16.71 -15.06 -19.69
CA PRO A 1060 -18.01 -14.41 -19.82
C PRO A 1060 -18.03 -13.44 -21.00
N GLY A 1061 -19.17 -13.33 -21.69
CA GLY A 1061 -19.36 -12.46 -22.86
C GLY A 1061 -18.90 -13.03 -24.21
N HIS A 1062 -17.99 -14.02 -24.23
CA HIS A 1062 -17.49 -14.59 -25.48
C HIS A 1062 -18.48 -15.58 -26.14
N SER A 1063 -19.33 -15.05 -27.03
CA SER A 1063 -20.13 -15.84 -27.98
C SER A 1063 -19.24 -16.44 -29.07
N THR A 1064 -18.63 -17.58 -28.80
CA THR A 1064 -17.90 -18.35 -29.83
C THR A 1064 -18.81 -19.37 -30.49
N THR A 1065 -19.14 -19.15 -31.77
CA THR A 1065 -19.58 -20.25 -32.63
C THR A 1065 -18.39 -21.21 -32.83
N PRO A 1066 -18.55 -22.53 -32.63
CA PRO A 1066 -17.42 -23.45 -32.71
C PRO A 1066 -16.94 -23.60 -34.16
N VAL A 1067 -15.73 -23.14 -34.44
CA VAL A 1067 -15.02 -23.48 -35.69
C VAL A 1067 -14.63 -24.95 -35.61
N ALA A 1068 -15.23 -25.77 -36.46
CA ALA A 1068 -14.96 -27.20 -36.50
C ALA A 1068 -13.51 -27.48 -36.95
N VAL A 1069 -12.70 -28.04 -36.04
CA VAL A 1069 -11.37 -28.57 -36.38
C VAL A 1069 -11.54 -29.87 -37.16
N ALA A 1070 -11.15 -29.87 -38.43
CA ALA A 1070 -11.13 -31.09 -39.25
C ALA A 1070 -9.95 -31.99 -38.85
N PRO A 1071 -10.12 -33.33 -38.79
CA PRO A 1071 -9.08 -34.23 -38.31
C PRO A 1071 -7.98 -34.44 -39.37
N ILE A 1072 -6.73 -34.15 -39.00
CA ILE A 1072 -5.57 -34.50 -39.81
C ILE A 1072 -5.17 -35.95 -39.49
N THR A 1073 -5.27 -36.83 -40.47
CA THR A 1073 -4.74 -38.20 -40.39
C THR A 1073 -3.27 -38.25 -40.78
N SER A 1074 -2.56 -39.21 -40.20
CA SER A 1074 -1.10 -39.34 -40.32
C SER A 1074 -0.66 -39.94 -41.67
N THR A 1075 0.53 -39.55 -42.15
CA THR A 1075 1.52 -40.49 -42.71
C THR A 1075 2.90 -39.84 -42.80
N SER A 1076 3.92 -40.69 -42.73
CA SER A 1076 5.33 -40.32 -42.61
C SER A 1076 6.02 -40.09 -43.97
N THR A 1077 7.06 -39.24 -44.02
CA THR A 1077 8.46 -39.69 -44.13
C THR A 1077 9.47 -38.52 -44.22
N GLN A 1078 10.71 -38.80 -43.81
CA GLN A 1078 11.86 -37.89 -43.82
C GLN A 1078 12.32 -37.54 -45.26
N LYS A 1079 12.86 -36.32 -45.51
CA LYS A 1079 14.33 -36.07 -45.62
C LYS A 1079 14.72 -34.67 -46.15
N THR A 1080 15.59 -34.01 -45.37
CA THR A 1080 16.77 -33.17 -45.75
C THR A 1080 16.70 -31.98 -46.72
N ALA A 1081 17.43 -30.94 -46.30
CA ALA A 1081 18.32 -30.03 -47.07
C ALA A 1081 17.85 -28.60 -47.39
N GLU A 1082 18.54 -27.65 -46.73
CA GLU A 1082 19.06 -26.36 -47.19
C GLU A 1082 18.30 -25.49 -48.21
N LYS A 1083 18.12 -24.21 -47.84
CA LYS A 1083 17.96 -23.10 -48.78
C LYS A 1083 18.72 -21.87 -48.33
N THR A 1084 19.45 -21.27 -49.28
CA THR A 1084 19.96 -19.89 -49.17
C THR A 1084 19.74 -19.18 -50.51
N ILE A 1085 19.43 -17.88 -50.43
CA ILE A 1085 19.46 -16.87 -51.50
C ILE A 1085 18.29 -16.87 -52.53
N THR A 1086 17.93 -15.63 -52.89
CA THR A 1086 16.91 -15.08 -53.80
C THR A 1086 17.41 -15.08 -55.27
N PRO A 1087 16.86 -14.32 -56.27
CA PRO A 1087 15.55 -13.65 -56.42
C PRO A 1087 14.82 -14.04 -57.74
N TYR A 1088 13.67 -13.43 -58.06
CA TYR A 1088 13.14 -13.39 -59.45
C TYR A 1088 12.46 -12.06 -59.80
N ALA A 1089 12.38 -11.74 -61.10
CA ALA A 1089 12.13 -10.41 -61.62
C ALA A 1089 10.96 -10.30 -62.64
N SER A 1090 10.41 -9.08 -62.73
CA SER A 1090 9.89 -8.35 -63.92
C SER A 1090 9.17 -9.05 -65.08
N GLY A 1091 8.08 -8.42 -65.54
CA GLY A 1091 7.50 -8.61 -66.87
C GLY A 1091 6.73 -7.39 -67.42
N SER A 1092 7.42 -6.58 -68.24
CA SER A 1092 6.99 -5.89 -69.48
C SER A 1092 5.50 -5.56 -69.73
N THR A 1093 5.17 -4.38 -70.28
CA THR A 1093 5.28 -4.10 -71.74
C THR A 1093 5.28 -2.59 -72.08
N ALA A 1094 5.70 -2.23 -73.30
CA ALA A 1094 5.98 -0.86 -73.71
C ALA A 1094 5.17 -0.39 -74.94
N ARG A 1095 5.07 0.93 -75.15
CA ARG A 1095 4.92 1.53 -76.49
C ARG A 1095 5.52 2.95 -76.57
N GLN A 1096 6.07 3.28 -77.74
CA GLN A 1096 6.81 4.51 -78.05
C GLN A 1096 5.89 5.62 -78.59
N GLN A 1097 6.28 6.89 -78.44
CA GLN A 1097 6.47 7.83 -79.58
C GLN A 1097 7.21 9.11 -79.14
N SER A 1098 7.66 9.93 -80.11
CA SER A 1098 8.85 10.79 -79.99
C SER A 1098 8.64 12.30 -80.19
N ILE A 1099 9.22 13.09 -79.27
CA ILE A 1099 10.09 14.29 -79.49
C ILE A 1099 9.66 15.39 -80.50
N SER A 1100 9.46 16.64 -80.02
CA SER A 1100 10.18 17.83 -80.54
C SER A 1100 10.08 19.14 -79.71
N ARG A 1101 11.23 19.59 -79.20
CA ARG A 1101 11.84 20.97 -79.15
C ARG A 1101 11.16 22.23 -78.56
N HIS A 1102 12.06 23.06 -77.97
CA HIS A 1102 12.02 24.51 -77.61
C HIS A 1102 11.29 24.94 -76.33
N ALA A 1103 11.67 26.02 -75.61
CA ALA A 1103 13.00 26.54 -75.18
C ALA A 1103 12.84 27.76 -74.21
N ASN A 1104 13.58 27.76 -73.08
CA ASN A 1104 13.97 28.94 -72.24
C ASN A 1104 12.85 29.71 -71.45
N PRO A 1105 13.19 30.61 -70.49
CA PRO A 1105 13.80 30.37 -69.16
C PRO A 1105 13.10 31.26 -68.06
N PRO A 1106 13.70 31.79 -66.94
CA PRO A 1106 14.99 31.57 -66.23
C PRO A 1106 14.91 31.54 -64.65
N VAL A 1107 16.10 31.54 -63.97
CA VAL A 1107 16.39 31.93 -62.55
C VAL A 1107 15.95 30.93 -61.43
N SER A 1108 16.81 30.02 -60.93
CA SER A 1108 17.89 30.11 -59.91
C SER A 1108 17.44 29.94 -58.43
N SER A 1109 17.78 28.84 -57.74
CA SER A 1109 18.92 28.70 -56.77
C SER A 1109 18.59 29.14 -55.31
N THR A 1110 18.98 28.46 -54.21
CA THR A 1110 19.83 27.27 -53.99
C THR A 1110 19.72 26.72 -52.56
N THR A 1111 19.86 25.39 -52.42
CA THR A 1111 20.57 24.61 -51.37
C THR A 1111 20.28 24.78 -49.87
N LYS A 1112 19.67 23.73 -49.28
CA LYS A 1112 19.87 23.16 -47.92
C LYS A 1112 19.41 21.68 -47.94
N VAL A 1113 19.73 20.72 -47.04
CA VAL A 1113 20.77 20.40 -46.01
C VAL A 1113 20.60 18.87 -45.70
N LEU A 1114 21.45 18.24 -44.85
CA LEU A 1114 21.43 16.83 -44.36
C LEU A 1114 22.19 15.80 -45.25
N SER A 1115 22.95 14.84 -44.71
CA SER A 1115 23.39 14.56 -43.32
C SER A 1115 24.64 13.66 -43.29
N ALA A 1116 25.45 13.72 -42.22
CA ALA A 1116 26.37 12.64 -41.81
C ALA A 1116 26.96 12.83 -40.39
N GLY A 1117 26.86 11.79 -39.56
CA GLY A 1117 28.02 11.20 -38.85
C GLY A 1117 28.61 11.84 -37.57
N ALA A 1118 28.16 11.32 -36.42
CA ALA A 1118 28.95 10.93 -35.23
C ALA A 1118 29.86 11.95 -34.49
N HIS A 1119 29.66 12.03 -33.16
CA HIS A 1119 30.63 12.55 -32.20
C HIS A 1119 30.93 11.52 -31.10
N ALA A 1120 32.21 11.42 -30.74
CA ALA A 1120 32.73 10.79 -29.53
C ALA A 1120 34.01 11.53 -29.11
N ALA A 1121 34.37 11.42 -27.82
CA ALA A 1121 35.49 12.11 -27.14
C ALA A 1121 35.34 13.64 -26.98
N SER A 1122 35.89 14.32 -25.96
CA SER A 1122 36.36 13.92 -24.61
C SER A 1122 36.82 15.18 -23.85
N SER A 1123 36.86 15.15 -22.52
CA SER A 1123 37.83 15.88 -21.67
C SER A 1123 37.78 17.41 -21.53
N SER A 1124 37.49 17.83 -20.28
CA SER A 1124 38.41 18.58 -19.39
C SER A 1124 38.51 20.13 -19.38
N PHE A 1125 38.46 20.65 -18.12
CA PHE A 1125 38.96 21.94 -17.59
C PHE A 1125 38.21 23.22 -18.05
N CYS A 1126 37.92 24.22 -17.21
CA CYS A 1126 38.69 24.74 -16.07
C CYS A 1126 37.84 25.59 -15.08
N LEU A 1127 38.44 25.98 -13.95
CA LEU A 1127 37.91 26.82 -12.85
C LEU A 1127 37.16 28.11 -13.26
N LEU A 1128 36.19 28.52 -12.42
CA LEU A 1128 36.19 29.90 -11.89
C LEU A 1128 35.56 30.02 -10.48
N VAL A 1129 36.13 30.89 -9.66
CA VAL A 1129 35.67 31.29 -8.32
C VAL A 1129 34.58 32.36 -8.43
N LEU A 1130 33.56 32.34 -7.56
CA LEU A 1130 32.68 33.49 -7.34
C LEU A 1130 32.11 33.53 -5.91
N SER A 1131 32.67 34.40 -5.08
CA SER A 1131 32.02 34.90 -3.86
C SER A 1131 31.32 36.21 -4.20
N ILE A 1132 30.02 36.34 -3.93
CA ILE A 1132 29.33 37.64 -3.93
C ILE A 1132 28.46 37.79 -2.68
N THR A 1133 28.71 38.89 -1.98
CA THR A 1133 27.95 39.36 -0.83
C THR A 1133 26.80 40.27 -1.31
N LEU A 1134 25.71 40.29 -0.54
CA LEU A 1134 24.58 41.25 -0.55
C LEU A 1134 24.84 42.58 -1.28
N PHE A 1135 23.87 43.03 -2.10
CA PHE A 1135 23.35 44.40 -1.97
C PHE A 1135 21.90 44.55 -2.43
N VAL A 1136 21.19 45.49 -1.79
CA VAL A 1136 19.77 45.78 -2.00
C VAL A 1136 19.54 46.61 -3.27
N GLY A 1137 18.56 46.23 -4.08
CA GLY A 1137 18.03 47.03 -5.21
C GLY A 1137 16.51 47.02 -5.19
N ASN A 1138 15.89 48.21 -5.22
CA ASN A 1138 14.46 48.38 -4.96
C ASN A 1138 13.84 49.34 -6.00
N LEU A 1139 12.60 49.04 -6.45
CA LEU A 1139 11.83 49.74 -7.52
C LEU A 1139 12.45 49.65 -8.95
N ARG A 1140 11.69 49.58 -10.06
CA ARG A 1140 10.25 49.90 -10.28
C ARG A 1140 9.68 49.19 -11.54
N TRP A 1141 8.52 48.54 -11.37
CA TRP A 1141 7.40 48.41 -12.33
C TRP A 1141 7.66 48.20 -13.84
N ARG A 1142 7.38 46.97 -14.31
CA ARG A 1142 6.30 46.75 -15.28
C ARG A 1142 5.70 45.36 -15.13
#